data_AF-A0A7H0I1A2-F1
#
_entry.id   AF-A0A7H0I1A2-F1
#
_cell.length_a   1.000
_cell.length_b   1.000
_cell.length_c   1.000
_cell.angle_alpha   90.00
_cell.angle_beta   90.00
_cell.angle_gamma   90.00
#
_symmetry.space_group_name_H-M   'P 1'
#
loop_
_entity.id
_entity.type
_entity.pdbx_description
1 polymer ?
#
loop_
_entity_poly.entity_id
_entity_poly.type
_entity_poly.pdbx_seq_one_letter_code
_entity_poly.pdbx_strand_id
1 'polypeptide(L)'
;MALPSPNLDDRRFQQFVDDAKRYIQQRAPEWTDHNVSDPGVTLVETVAHMADQIVYRLNRVPEKNHLAFLDLVGITLFPPSAARTDVTFWLSAPQEDTILVPAGTEVATLRTEREEAVVFATEADLAVVPCALGHVVVQHRGLAVTDRTTELAEGKDVLCFAEAPSPGDCMLIGLTAAAPHCALALELDSRVDGVGVDPRQPPLVWEAWTEDGWQPCEVDRDGTGGLNRPGDIVLHLPGGHVLSRNGGHEAGWIRCRVTEPLSGQPFYTTSPSIRSAEAYTIGGTTRAVHAETVHDEALGEATGLPGQRLRLEHAPVVADDPPLLLQTADGDGWQDWDVVAHFAASRPGDRHVTLDAATGEIAFGPALREADGSLRQYGAVAPKGAVVRAHRYRTGGGRSGNVARGAVQVLRTSVPYVSEVVNREAARGGVDGETVEEAKLRAPVTLRAQDRAVTLRDYEELARRAAPETARITCLQGDESEHGAYAVRVLVVPQAVPDPGGRLRFEQLVPGDALLSRITRHLDERRLIGTRLAVGPPYYQGVTVVATVHAFRGVDTDRVRRRAHDALYRHLDPLTGGADGEGWPFGRPVQAGEVFAVLQRVPGVELVDEVVLHPADPLTGKRGDPTDRIDLRPPSLVFSFDHRVRVIGDGG
;
A
#
# COMPACT_ATOMS: atom_id res chain seq x y z
N MET A 1 -24.09 -12.77 -17.12
CA MET A 1 -24.66 -11.92 -18.18
C MET A 1 -25.81 -11.15 -17.55
N ALA A 2 -25.61 -9.87 -17.23
CA ALA A 2 -26.70 -9.04 -16.72
C ALA A 2 -27.71 -8.84 -17.86
N LEU A 3 -29.00 -9.01 -17.56
CA LEU A 3 -30.04 -8.61 -18.49
C LEU A 3 -29.91 -7.08 -18.65
N PRO A 4 -29.85 -6.55 -19.89
CA PRO A 4 -29.77 -5.10 -20.09
C PRO A 4 -30.95 -4.44 -19.39
N SER A 5 -30.71 -3.31 -18.72
CA SER A 5 -31.78 -2.55 -18.07
C SER A 5 -32.82 -2.20 -19.15
N PRO A 6 -34.05 -2.71 -19.06
CA PRO A 6 -35.01 -2.53 -20.12
C PRO A 6 -35.47 -1.08 -20.15
N ASN A 7 -35.51 -0.48 -21.35
CA ASN A 7 -36.37 0.68 -21.55
C ASN A 7 -37.81 0.20 -21.33
N LEU A 8 -38.52 0.84 -20.41
CA LEU A 8 -39.94 0.54 -20.14
C LEU A 8 -40.82 0.96 -21.32
N ASP A 9 -40.39 2.00 -22.05
CA ASP A 9 -41.01 2.45 -23.30
C ASP A 9 -39.89 2.85 -24.28
N ASP A 10 -39.87 2.24 -25.47
CA ASP A 10 -38.86 2.44 -26.50
C ASP A 10 -39.29 3.45 -27.58
N ARG A 11 -40.50 4.02 -27.45
CA ARG A 11 -41.00 5.04 -28.36
C ARG A 11 -40.20 6.33 -28.23
N ARG A 12 -39.84 6.90 -29.37
CA ARG A 12 -39.18 8.19 -29.52
C ARG A 12 -40.12 9.23 -30.11
N PHE A 13 -39.76 10.50 -29.97
CA PHE A 13 -40.45 11.66 -30.55
C PHE A 13 -41.13 11.38 -31.91
N GLN A 14 -40.40 10.88 -32.91
CA GLN A 14 -40.96 10.67 -34.26
C GLN A 14 -42.09 9.63 -34.26
N GLN A 15 -41.98 8.58 -33.45
CA GLN A 15 -43.01 7.55 -33.36
C GLN A 15 -44.28 8.11 -32.71
N PHE A 16 -44.16 9.01 -31.73
CA PHE A 16 -45.31 9.72 -31.17
C PHE A 16 -45.99 10.64 -32.19
N VAL A 17 -45.20 11.36 -33.00
CA VAL A 17 -45.73 12.19 -34.10
C VAL A 17 -46.45 11.33 -35.14
N ASP A 18 -45.85 10.21 -35.53
CA ASP A 18 -46.41 9.31 -36.54
C ASP A 18 -47.69 8.61 -36.04
N ASP A 19 -47.73 8.20 -34.77
CA ASP A 19 -48.91 7.62 -34.13
C ASP A 19 -50.05 8.64 -34.02
N ALA A 20 -49.74 9.89 -33.65
CA ALA A 20 -50.71 10.97 -33.62
C ALA A 20 -51.27 11.30 -35.02
N LYS A 21 -50.41 11.36 -36.04
CA LYS A 21 -50.84 11.53 -37.44
C LYS A 21 -51.74 10.39 -37.91
N ARG A 22 -51.40 9.13 -37.59
CA ARG A 22 -52.26 7.96 -37.86
C ARG A 22 -53.61 8.06 -37.15
N TYR A 23 -53.63 8.57 -35.91
CA TYR A 23 -54.87 8.76 -35.16
C TYR A 23 -55.76 9.86 -35.76
N ILE A 24 -55.17 10.99 -36.18
CA ILE A 24 -55.86 12.09 -36.86
C ILE A 24 -56.55 11.60 -38.13
N GLN A 25 -55.83 10.84 -38.98
CA GLN A 25 -56.37 10.29 -40.22
C GLN A 25 -57.61 9.41 -40.02
N GLN A 26 -57.73 8.74 -38.87
CA GLN A 26 -58.88 7.87 -38.55
C GLN A 26 -60.06 8.61 -37.93
N ARG A 27 -59.79 9.69 -37.18
CA ARG A 27 -60.79 10.36 -36.33
C ARG A 27 -61.27 11.70 -36.88
N ALA A 28 -60.45 12.36 -37.68
CA ALA A 28 -60.71 13.66 -38.29
C ALA A 28 -60.27 13.65 -39.76
N PRO A 29 -60.88 12.82 -40.62
CA PRO A 29 -60.51 12.71 -42.04
C PRO A 29 -60.66 14.03 -42.82
N GLU A 30 -61.40 15.00 -42.29
CA GLU A 30 -61.51 16.37 -42.81
C GLU A 30 -60.23 17.20 -42.63
N TRP A 31 -59.34 16.83 -41.71
CA TRP A 31 -58.04 17.48 -41.54
C TRP A 31 -57.05 16.89 -42.55
N THR A 32 -56.80 17.63 -43.63
CA THR A 32 -56.03 17.14 -44.79
C THR A 32 -54.60 17.69 -44.87
N ASP A 33 -54.34 18.88 -44.32
CA ASP A 33 -53.00 19.45 -44.27
C ASP A 33 -52.20 18.81 -43.13
N HIS A 34 -51.10 18.15 -43.46
CA HIS A 34 -50.20 17.49 -42.50
C HIS A 34 -48.75 17.96 -42.66
N ASN A 35 -48.56 19.11 -43.32
CA ASN A 35 -47.24 19.69 -43.55
C ASN A 35 -46.65 20.25 -42.26
N VAL A 36 -45.34 20.46 -42.25
CA VAL A 36 -44.60 21.03 -41.11
C VAL A 36 -45.07 22.46 -40.78
N SER A 37 -45.65 23.16 -41.77
CA SER A 37 -46.22 24.50 -41.60
C SER A 37 -47.60 24.54 -40.95
N ASP A 38 -48.26 23.40 -40.76
CA ASP A 38 -49.56 23.33 -40.10
C ASP A 38 -49.40 23.57 -38.58
N PRO A 39 -50.03 24.64 -38.02
CA PRO A 39 -50.02 24.89 -36.58
C PRO A 39 -50.52 23.70 -35.75
N GLY A 40 -51.43 22.89 -36.28
CA GLY A 40 -51.92 21.68 -35.61
C GLY A 40 -50.85 20.59 -35.54
N VAL A 41 -50.04 20.43 -36.58
CA VAL A 41 -48.86 19.54 -36.56
C VAL A 41 -47.82 20.06 -35.57
N THR A 42 -47.60 21.37 -35.47
CA THR A 42 -46.71 21.95 -34.44
C THR A 42 -47.18 21.65 -33.01
N LEU A 43 -48.50 21.67 -32.76
CA LEU A 43 -49.06 21.26 -31.48
C LEU A 43 -48.84 19.76 -31.22
N VAL A 44 -49.01 18.91 -32.23
CA VAL A 44 -48.70 17.47 -32.14
C VAL A 44 -47.23 17.25 -31.80
N GLU A 45 -46.33 17.94 -32.48
CA GLU A 45 -44.89 17.87 -32.19
C GLU A 45 -44.58 18.35 -30.77
N THR A 46 -45.22 19.42 -30.31
CA THR A 46 -45.05 19.91 -28.94
C THR A 46 -45.47 18.87 -27.90
N VAL A 47 -46.63 18.23 -28.09
CA VAL A 47 -47.11 17.17 -27.19
C VAL A 47 -46.27 15.91 -27.30
N ALA A 48 -45.82 15.53 -28.50
CA ALA A 48 -44.90 14.43 -28.72
C ALA A 48 -43.56 14.67 -28.00
N HIS A 49 -43.06 15.90 -27.99
CA HIS A 49 -41.88 16.28 -27.22
C HIS A 49 -42.12 16.14 -25.71
N MET A 50 -43.26 16.59 -25.20
CA MET A 50 -43.62 16.40 -23.78
C MET A 50 -43.71 14.90 -23.41
N ALA A 51 -44.29 14.07 -24.28
CA ALA A 51 -44.38 12.62 -24.08
C ALA A 51 -42.99 11.97 -24.09
N ASP A 52 -42.12 12.37 -25.04
CA ASP A 52 -40.72 11.91 -25.12
C ASP A 52 -39.93 12.25 -23.84
N GLN A 53 -40.14 13.44 -23.26
CA GLN A 53 -39.56 13.81 -21.96
C GLN A 53 -40.09 12.97 -20.78
N ILE A 54 -41.37 12.59 -20.80
CA ILE A 54 -41.96 11.70 -19.78
C ILE A 54 -41.38 10.28 -19.93
N VAL A 55 -41.29 9.75 -21.16
CA VAL A 55 -40.68 8.46 -21.45
C VAL A 55 -39.22 8.42 -21.00
N TYR A 56 -38.46 9.49 -21.26
CA TYR A 56 -37.09 9.62 -20.78
C TYR A 56 -36.99 9.49 -19.25
N ARG A 57 -37.90 10.14 -18.50
CA ARG A 57 -37.96 10.02 -17.03
C ARG A 57 -38.40 8.63 -16.58
N LEU A 58 -39.36 8.02 -17.27
CA LEU A 58 -39.85 6.67 -16.99
C LEU A 58 -38.74 5.64 -17.17
N ASN A 59 -37.94 5.75 -18.22
CA ASN A 59 -36.82 4.84 -18.50
C ASN A 59 -35.67 4.96 -17.48
N ARG A 60 -35.66 6.01 -16.63
CA ARG A 60 -34.72 6.13 -15.49
C ARG A 60 -35.23 5.47 -14.20
N VAL A 61 -36.50 5.08 -14.13
CA VAL A 61 -37.10 4.45 -12.95
C VAL A 61 -36.46 3.10 -12.60
N PRO A 62 -36.18 2.18 -13.55
CA PRO A 62 -35.55 0.90 -13.23
C PRO A 62 -34.21 1.04 -12.50
N GLU A 63 -33.37 1.97 -12.95
CA GLU A 63 -32.08 2.24 -12.32
C GLU A 63 -32.24 2.85 -10.92
N LYS A 64 -33.12 3.84 -10.77
CA LYS A 64 -33.41 4.44 -9.46
C LYS A 64 -33.93 3.38 -8.46
N ASN A 65 -34.83 2.51 -8.92
CA ASN A 65 -35.37 1.43 -8.09
C ASN A 65 -34.28 0.42 -7.72
N HIS A 66 -33.39 0.07 -8.66
CA HIS A 66 -32.27 -0.83 -8.38
C HIS A 66 -31.40 -0.28 -7.24
N LEU A 67 -31.01 1.00 -7.29
CA LEU A 67 -30.24 1.64 -6.22
C LEU A 67 -31.01 1.68 -4.89
N ALA A 68 -32.30 2.03 -4.92
CA ALA A 68 -33.13 2.02 -3.72
C ALA A 68 -33.25 0.62 -3.09
N PHE A 69 -33.31 -0.44 -3.91
CA PHE A 69 -33.29 -1.81 -3.40
C PHE A 69 -31.92 -2.21 -2.82
N LEU A 70 -30.81 -1.77 -3.43
CA LEU A 70 -29.48 -2.01 -2.87
C LEU A 70 -29.33 -1.37 -1.49
N ASP A 71 -29.74 -0.10 -1.37
CA ASP A 71 -29.77 0.64 -0.11
C ASP A 71 -30.68 -0.03 0.93
N LEU A 72 -31.89 -0.44 0.53
CA LEU A 72 -32.84 -1.12 1.41
C LEU A 72 -32.29 -2.45 1.98
N VAL A 73 -31.44 -3.15 1.21
CA VAL A 73 -30.82 -4.41 1.63
C VAL A 73 -29.48 -4.15 2.36
N GLY A 74 -29.08 -2.90 2.54
CA GLY A 74 -27.90 -2.51 3.32
C GLY A 74 -26.59 -2.60 2.55
N ILE A 75 -26.62 -2.50 1.21
CA ILE A 75 -25.41 -2.39 0.42
C ILE A 75 -24.90 -0.94 0.48
N THR A 76 -23.80 -0.73 1.18
CA THR A 76 -23.05 0.52 1.21
C THR A 76 -21.84 0.48 0.28
N LEU A 77 -21.33 1.65 -0.10
CA LEU A 77 -20.09 1.78 -0.87
C LEU A 77 -18.88 1.54 0.02
N PHE A 78 -17.84 0.89 -0.49
CA PHE A 78 -16.57 0.84 0.24
C PHE A 78 -15.89 2.21 0.25
N PRO A 79 -15.44 2.69 1.42
CA PRO A 79 -14.71 3.94 1.53
C PRO A 79 -13.34 3.86 0.85
N PRO A 80 -12.73 5.01 0.50
CA PRO A 80 -11.34 5.05 0.06
C PRO A 80 -10.40 4.63 1.19
N SER A 81 -9.23 4.13 0.81
CA SER A 81 -8.07 3.98 1.70
C SER A 81 -6.98 4.95 1.31
N ALA A 82 -6.15 5.36 2.27
CA ALA A 82 -5.06 6.30 2.04
C ALA A 82 -3.72 5.59 1.86
N ALA A 83 -2.92 6.09 0.92
CA ALA A 83 -1.54 5.62 0.76
C ALA A 83 -0.67 6.13 1.90
N ARG A 84 0.27 5.31 2.36
CA ARG A 84 1.22 5.60 3.42
C ARG A 84 2.63 5.28 2.99
N THR A 85 3.57 6.07 3.47
CA THR A 85 5.02 5.83 3.36
C THR A 85 5.74 6.43 4.54
N ASP A 86 6.96 5.96 4.79
CA ASP A 86 7.87 6.59 5.73
C ASP A 86 8.70 7.64 5.00
N VAL A 87 8.71 8.86 5.54
CA VAL A 87 9.44 10.01 5.00
C VAL A 87 10.58 10.37 5.94
N THR A 88 11.77 10.55 5.37
CA THR A 88 12.95 10.99 6.09
C THR A 88 13.14 12.48 5.87
N PHE A 89 13.22 13.23 6.96
CA PHE A 89 13.59 14.64 7.01
C PHE A 89 15.08 14.75 7.31
N TRP A 90 15.85 15.36 6.41
CA TRP A 90 17.28 15.59 6.58
C TRP A 90 17.53 16.99 7.10
N LEU A 91 18.40 17.09 8.12
CA LEU A 91 18.86 18.35 8.67
C LEU A 91 19.93 18.97 7.77
N SER A 92 19.96 20.29 7.73
CA SER A 92 20.96 21.07 6.99
C SER A 92 22.36 20.93 7.60
N ALA A 93 22.42 20.66 8.90
CA ALA A 93 23.61 20.37 9.69
C ALA A 93 23.17 19.68 11.00
N PRO A 94 24.07 18.95 11.69
CA PRO A 94 23.81 18.46 13.04
C PRO A 94 23.42 19.60 13.98
N GLN A 95 22.48 19.34 14.90
CA GLN A 95 21.95 20.34 15.83
C GLN A 95 22.33 20.01 17.27
N GLU A 96 22.38 21.02 18.14
CA GLU A 96 22.63 20.86 19.57
C GLU A 96 21.34 20.58 20.35
N ASP A 97 20.20 21.04 19.83
CA ASP A 97 18.88 20.88 20.43
C ASP A 97 18.00 19.93 19.59
N THR A 98 17.02 19.30 20.24
CA THR A 98 16.03 18.45 19.57
C THR A 98 15.19 19.24 18.59
N ILE A 99 15.20 18.82 17.32
CA ILE A 99 14.32 19.38 16.29
C ILE A 99 13.01 18.60 16.26
N LEU A 100 11.89 19.30 16.42
CA LEU A 100 10.56 18.72 16.35
C LEU A 100 9.96 18.91 14.96
N VAL A 101 9.55 17.80 14.32
CA VAL A 101 8.66 17.80 13.16
C VAL A 101 7.27 17.42 13.66
N PRO A 102 6.31 18.36 13.74
CA PRO A 102 4.98 18.06 14.26
C PRO A 102 4.20 17.08 13.37
N ALA A 103 3.26 16.35 13.95
CA ALA A 103 2.18 15.69 13.23
C ALA A 103 1.40 16.71 12.38
N GLY A 104 0.97 16.31 11.19
CA GLY A 104 0.31 17.19 10.23
C GLY A 104 1.27 18.02 9.37
N THR A 105 2.59 17.86 9.50
CA THR A 105 3.56 18.51 8.60
C THR A 105 3.35 18.04 7.16
N GLU A 106 3.06 18.97 6.25
CA GLU A 106 2.81 18.65 4.84
C GLU A 106 4.08 18.50 4.01
N VAL A 107 4.16 17.39 3.28
CA VAL A 107 5.19 17.06 2.29
C VAL A 107 4.52 16.63 0.99
N ALA A 108 5.20 16.74 -0.15
CA ALA A 108 4.56 16.46 -1.44
C ALA A 108 5.50 15.95 -2.51
N THR A 109 4.92 15.42 -3.59
CA THR A 109 5.64 15.18 -4.84
C THR A 109 5.93 16.49 -5.58
N LEU A 110 6.87 16.45 -6.52
CA LEU A 110 7.09 17.56 -7.44
C LEU A 110 5.86 17.79 -8.31
N ARG A 111 5.39 19.03 -8.36
CA ARG A 111 4.41 19.46 -9.36
C ARG A 111 5.08 19.51 -10.73
N THR A 112 4.43 18.95 -11.75
CA THR A 112 4.84 19.07 -13.15
C THR A 112 3.80 19.86 -13.95
N GLU A 113 4.06 20.10 -15.24
CA GLU A 113 3.05 20.72 -16.12
C GLU A 113 1.83 19.82 -16.34
N ARG A 114 1.97 18.50 -16.18
CA ARG A 114 0.94 17.49 -16.47
C ARG A 114 0.29 16.91 -15.22
N GLU A 115 0.96 16.98 -14.08
CA GLU A 115 0.55 16.32 -12.84
C GLU A 115 0.60 17.31 -11.67
N GLU A 116 -0.48 17.36 -10.90
CA GLU A 116 -0.53 18.12 -9.65
C GLU A 116 0.32 17.45 -8.57
N ALA A 117 0.74 18.24 -7.58
CA ALA A 117 1.50 17.70 -6.45
C ALA A 117 0.59 16.83 -5.57
N VAL A 118 1.03 15.60 -5.30
CA VAL A 118 0.37 14.68 -4.37
C VAL A 118 0.88 15.00 -2.97
N VAL A 119 -0.01 15.40 -2.08
CA VAL A 119 0.33 15.89 -0.72
C VAL A 119 0.16 14.78 0.31
N PHE A 120 1.09 14.69 1.25
CA PHE A 120 1.06 13.81 2.40
C PHE A 120 1.23 14.63 3.68
N ALA A 121 0.65 14.15 4.77
CA ALA A 121 0.82 14.73 6.11
C ALA A 121 1.44 13.71 7.06
N THR A 122 2.36 14.15 7.94
CA THR A 122 2.95 13.28 8.97
C THR A 122 1.89 12.80 9.96
N GLU A 123 1.94 11.52 10.36
CA GLU A 123 0.93 10.92 11.25
C GLU A 123 1.23 11.12 12.74
N ALA A 124 2.50 11.38 13.08
CA ALA A 124 2.98 11.54 14.44
C ALA A 124 4.12 12.55 14.51
N ASP A 125 4.30 13.14 15.69
CA ASP A 125 5.44 13.98 16.01
C ASP A 125 6.75 13.18 15.88
N LEU A 126 7.75 13.78 15.24
CA LEU A 126 9.09 13.24 15.13
C LEU A 126 10.06 14.17 15.84
N ALA A 127 10.73 13.63 16.86
CA ALA A 127 11.82 14.29 17.55
C ALA A 127 13.15 13.81 16.97
N VAL A 128 13.87 14.69 16.28
CA VAL A 128 15.26 14.44 15.87
C VAL A 128 16.16 14.79 17.04
N VAL A 129 16.48 13.79 17.86
CA VAL A 129 17.24 13.95 19.10
C VAL A 129 18.74 14.07 18.76
N PRO A 130 19.44 15.11 19.24
CA PRO A 130 20.88 15.22 19.06
C PRO A 130 21.60 14.12 19.86
N CYS A 131 22.63 13.53 19.26
CA CYS A 131 23.48 12.57 19.95
C CYS A 131 24.94 12.78 19.55
N ALA A 132 25.85 12.26 20.38
CA ALA A 132 27.27 12.22 20.12
C ALA A 132 27.83 10.84 20.49
N LEU A 133 29.04 10.53 20.01
CA LEU A 133 29.75 9.35 20.45
C LEU A 133 30.13 9.47 21.93
N GLY A 134 29.64 8.55 22.76
CA GLY A 134 30.03 8.44 24.17
C GLY A 134 31.05 7.34 24.43
N HIS A 135 30.84 6.16 23.83
CA HIS A 135 31.63 4.96 24.13
C HIS A 135 31.88 4.11 22.88
N VAL A 136 33.03 3.43 22.84
CA VAL A 136 33.31 2.36 21.87
C VAL A 136 33.77 1.13 22.61
N VAL A 137 33.01 0.05 22.46
CA VAL A 137 33.29 -1.22 23.12
C VAL A 137 33.27 -2.36 22.10
N VAL A 138 34.09 -3.38 22.32
CA VAL A 138 34.19 -4.55 21.43
C VAL A 138 33.78 -5.80 22.16
N GLN A 139 33.12 -6.71 21.45
CA GLN A 139 32.72 -8.00 21.98
C GLN A 139 33.09 -9.10 20.99
N HIS A 140 34.01 -9.96 21.39
CA HIS A 140 34.33 -11.18 20.66
C HIS A 140 33.36 -12.30 21.04
N ARG A 141 33.11 -13.21 20.11
CA ARG A 141 32.15 -14.31 20.31
C ARG A 141 32.40 -15.08 21.61
N GLY A 142 31.41 -15.09 22.50
CA GLY A 142 31.44 -15.83 23.77
C GLY A 142 32.31 -15.19 24.86
N LEU A 143 32.84 -13.99 24.63
CA LEU A 143 33.66 -13.25 25.60
C LEU A 143 32.91 -12.03 26.16
N ALA A 144 33.41 -11.52 27.27
CA ALA A 144 32.90 -10.29 27.90
C ALA A 144 33.23 -9.06 27.04
N VAL A 145 32.37 -8.04 27.15
CA VAL A 145 32.57 -6.75 26.48
C VAL A 145 33.82 -6.06 27.01
N THR A 146 34.65 -5.54 26.13
CA THR A 146 35.88 -4.79 26.47
C THR A 146 35.75 -3.35 26.01
N ASP A 147 35.94 -2.40 26.93
CA ASP A 147 35.91 -0.98 26.62
C ASP A 147 37.21 -0.51 25.96
N ARG A 148 37.08 0.17 24.82
CA ARG A 148 38.19 0.70 24.00
C ARG A 148 38.08 2.22 23.82
N THR A 149 37.18 2.88 24.54
CA THR A 149 36.90 4.31 24.41
C THR A 149 38.15 5.17 24.63
N THR A 150 38.96 4.84 25.64
CA THR A 150 40.21 5.57 25.95
C THR A 150 41.29 5.38 24.89
N GLU A 151 41.43 4.18 24.35
CA GLU A 151 42.40 3.87 23.28
C GLU A 151 42.07 4.67 22.01
N LEU A 152 40.78 4.72 21.64
CA LEU A 152 40.33 5.49 20.48
C LEU A 152 40.50 7.00 20.70
N ALA A 153 40.21 7.51 21.91
CA ALA A 153 40.40 8.92 22.25
C ALA A 153 41.88 9.35 22.22
N GLU A 154 42.80 8.42 22.50
CA GLU A 154 44.25 8.63 22.35
C GLU A 154 44.74 8.48 20.90
N GLY A 155 43.86 8.18 19.94
CA GLY A 155 44.16 8.03 18.52
C GLY A 155 44.92 6.76 18.17
N LYS A 156 44.80 5.71 19.01
CA LYS A 156 45.31 4.36 18.73
C LYS A 156 44.33 3.59 17.85
N ASP A 157 44.87 2.71 17.02
CA ASP A 157 44.05 1.84 16.18
C ASP A 157 43.36 0.77 17.05
N VAL A 158 42.03 0.79 17.06
CA VAL A 158 41.18 -0.18 17.76
C VAL A 158 40.64 -1.18 16.75
N LEU A 159 40.90 -2.47 16.95
CA LEU A 159 40.32 -3.52 16.12
C LEU A 159 38.81 -3.60 16.35
N CYS A 160 38.02 -3.58 15.26
CA CYS A 160 36.55 -3.67 15.34
C CYS A 160 36.09 -5.06 15.81
N PHE A 161 36.80 -6.11 15.38
CA PHE A 161 36.51 -7.52 15.69
C PHE A 161 37.77 -8.24 16.20
N ALA A 162 37.69 -9.54 16.46
CA ALA A 162 38.88 -10.33 16.78
C ALA A 162 39.91 -10.26 15.64
N GLU A 163 41.22 -10.43 15.94
CA GLU A 163 42.30 -10.37 14.92
C GLU A 163 41.99 -11.22 13.67
N ALA A 164 41.45 -12.41 13.89
CA ALA A 164 40.79 -13.23 12.89
C ALA A 164 39.26 -13.17 13.15
N PRO A 165 38.50 -12.36 12.39
CA PRO A 165 37.08 -12.16 12.65
C PRO A 165 36.30 -13.47 12.55
N SER A 166 35.28 -13.62 13.40
CA SER A 166 34.37 -14.76 13.37
C SER A 166 32.92 -14.29 13.39
N PRO A 167 31.97 -15.03 12.77
CA PRO A 167 30.55 -14.69 12.85
C PRO A 167 30.11 -14.56 14.32
N GLY A 168 29.53 -13.41 14.66
CA GLY A 168 29.12 -13.03 16.02
C GLY A 168 30.04 -12.01 16.71
N ASP A 169 31.24 -11.73 16.18
CA ASP A 169 32.06 -10.62 16.68
C ASP A 169 31.36 -9.28 16.43
N CYS A 170 31.44 -8.38 17.42
CA CYS A 170 30.73 -7.11 17.40
C CYS A 170 31.63 -5.94 17.80
N MET A 171 31.50 -4.84 17.07
CA MET A 171 31.89 -3.50 17.52
C MET A 171 30.62 -2.77 17.94
N LEU A 172 30.59 -2.22 19.15
CA LEU A 172 29.46 -1.49 19.68
C LEU A 172 29.83 -0.01 19.87
N ILE A 173 28.91 0.86 19.46
CA ILE A 173 28.98 2.31 19.54
C ILE A 173 27.89 2.74 20.52
N GLY A 174 28.31 3.35 21.62
CA GLY A 174 27.43 3.91 22.64
C GLY A 174 27.21 5.39 22.40
N LEU A 175 25.98 5.77 22.08
CA LEU A 175 25.57 7.16 21.90
C LEU A 175 25.22 7.82 23.23
N THR A 176 25.46 9.12 23.35
CA THR A 176 25.14 9.92 24.55
C THR A 176 23.65 10.01 24.86
N ALA A 177 22.78 9.75 23.87
CA ALA A 177 21.34 9.71 24.02
C ALA A 177 20.74 8.59 23.15
N ALA A 178 19.56 8.10 23.55
CA ALA A 178 18.73 7.31 22.66
C ALA A 178 18.14 8.22 21.58
N ALA A 179 18.17 7.74 20.34
CA ALA A 179 17.74 8.49 19.16
C ALA A 179 16.75 7.66 18.34
N PRO A 180 15.53 7.40 18.87
CA PRO A 180 14.51 6.64 18.15
C PRO A 180 14.11 7.36 16.86
N HIS A 181 13.83 6.59 15.81
CA HIS A 181 13.43 7.11 14.49
C HIS A 181 14.47 8.02 13.79
N CYS A 182 15.65 8.23 14.36
CA CYS A 182 16.65 9.15 13.82
C CYS A 182 17.51 8.51 12.73
N ALA A 183 17.96 9.32 11.78
CA ALA A 183 19.05 8.98 10.86
C ALA A 183 20.38 9.41 11.52
N LEU A 184 21.25 8.44 11.78
CA LEU A 184 22.54 8.62 12.42
C LEU A 184 23.64 8.57 11.37
N ALA A 185 24.52 9.57 11.36
CA ALA A 185 25.79 9.50 10.66
C ALA A 185 26.89 8.99 11.62
N LEU A 186 27.70 8.06 11.14
CA LEU A 186 28.90 7.56 11.78
C LEU A 186 30.09 7.84 10.87
N GLU A 187 30.96 8.76 11.26
CA GLU A 187 32.20 9.02 10.53
C GLU A 187 33.33 8.19 11.14
N LEU A 188 33.96 7.33 10.34
CA LEU A 188 34.97 6.38 10.80
C LEU A 188 36.27 6.54 10.00
N ASP A 189 37.41 6.74 10.67
CA ASP A 189 38.75 6.55 10.07
C ASP A 189 39.11 5.07 10.14
N SER A 190 38.57 4.29 9.20
CA SER A 190 38.74 2.83 9.13
C SER A 190 39.89 2.41 8.21
N ARG A 191 40.63 1.37 8.60
CA ARG A 191 41.74 0.79 7.84
C ARG A 191 41.69 -0.73 7.83
N VAL A 192 42.16 -1.33 6.74
CA VAL A 192 42.34 -2.77 6.60
C VAL A 192 43.73 -3.07 6.07
N ASP A 193 44.47 -3.90 6.80
CA ASP A 193 45.84 -4.31 6.46
C ASP A 193 45.91 -5.53 5.50
N GLY A 194 44.82 -5.89 4.83
CA GLY A 194 44.70 -7.11 4.01
C GLY A 194 43.65 -7.07 2.89
N VAL A 195 43.57 -8.16 2.11
CA VAL A 195 42.56 -8.39 1.05
C VAL A 195 41.51 -9.36 1.59
N GLY A 196 40.21 -9.05 1.55
CA GLY A 196 39.23 -10.02 2.05
C GLY A 196 37.74 -9.83 1.80
N VAL A 197 37.21 -8.61 1.60
CA VAL A 197 35.75 -8.40 1.52
C VAL A 197 35.36 -7.57 0.30
N ASP A 198 34.26 -7.94 -0.38
CA ASP A 198 33.66 -7.10 -1.41
C ASP A 198 33.01 -5.88 -0.74
N PRO A 199 33.48 -4.65 -1.01
CA PRO A 199 32.93 -3.44 -0.40
C PRO A 199 31.44 -3.22 -0.67
N ARG A 200 30.88 -3.87 -1.69
CA ARG A 200 29.46 -3.77 -2.05
C ARG A 200 28.58 -4.78 -1.33
N GLN A 201 29.19 -5.78 -0.70
CA GLN A 201 28.46 -6.83 0.00
C GLN A 201 29.28 -7.35 1.20
N PRO A 202 29.52 -6.52 2.23
CA PRO A 202 30.22 -6.97 3.42
C PRO A 202 29.36 -7.92 4.26
N PRO A 203 29.94 -8.96 4.91
CA PRO A 203 29.22 -9.84 5.84
C PRO A 203 29.03 -9.15 7.20
N LEU A 204 28.38 -7.98 7.18
CA LEU A 204 28.13 -7.13 8.35
C LEU A 204 26.64 -6.82 8.44
N VAL A 205 26.15 -6.73 9.68
CA VAL A 205 24.82 -6.19 9.98
C VAL A 205 24.94 -5.13 11.07
N TRP A 206 24.26 -4.01 10.86
CA TRP A 206 24.12 -2.96 11.86
C TRP A 206 22.81 -3.19 12.63
N GLU A 207 22.87 -3.12 13.95
CA GLU A 207 21.73 -3.34 14.84
C GLU A 207 21.72 -2.28 15.95
N ALA A 208 20.53 -1.85 16.37
CA ALA A 208 20.36 -0.96 17.52
C ALA A 208 19.62 -1.68 18.65
N TRP A 209 19.91 -1.30 19.89
CA TRP A 209 19.25 -1.86 21.04
C TRP A 209 17.86 -1.23 21.24
N THR A 210 16.84 -2.06 21.31
CA THR A 210 15.45 -1.67 21.59
C THR A 210 14.93 -2.35 22.85
N GLU A 211 13.71 -1.99 23.28
CA GLU A 211 13.03 -2.70 24.38
C GLU A 211 12.86 -4.20 24.10
N ASP A 212 12.69 -4.57 22.82
CA ASP A 212 12.57 -5.96 22.35
C ASP A 212 13.95 -6.62 22.07
N GLY A 213 15.05 -5.94 22.39
CA GLY A 213 16.42 -6.38 22.14
C GLY A 213 17.04 -5.80 20.87
N TRP A 214 18.07 -6.46 20.33
CA TRP A 214 18.79 -6.00 19.14
C TRP A 214 17.93 -6.11 17.88
N GLN A 215 17.65 -4.98 17.24
CA GLN A 215 16.93 -4.92 15.97
C GLN A 215 17.82 -4.41 14.85
N PRO A 216 17.69 -4.92 13.62
CA PRO A 216 18.48 -4.46 12.48
C PRO A 216 18.21 -2.99 12.15
N CYS A 217 19.27 -2.25 11.84
CA CYS A 217 19.21 -0.91 11.27
C CYS A 217 19.28 -1.00 9.75
N GLU A 218 18.49 -0.17 9.07
CA GLU A 218 18.66 0.00 7.64
C GLU A 218 19.88 0.89 7.37
N VAL A 219 20.78 0.42 6.52
CA VAL A 219 21.96 1.17 6.07
C VAL A 219 21.58 1.98 4.85
N ASP A 220 21.48 3.30 5.00
CA ASP A 220 21.18 4.23 3.92
C ASP A 220 22.38 4.37 2.96
N ARG A 221 23.58 4.49 3.55
CA ARG A 221 24.84 4.62 2.84
C ARG A 221 25.98 4.05 3.69
N ASP A 222 26.92 3.36 3.04
CA ASP A 222 28.20 2.97 3.62
C ASP A 222 29.34 3.41 2.69
N GLY A 223 29.97 4.54 3.02
CA GLY A 223 31.15 5.08 2.34
C GLY A 223 32.46 4.38 2.73
N THR A 224 32.48 3.63 3.84
CA THR A 224 33.64 2.87 4.31
C THR A 224 33.86 1.60 3.47
N GLY A 225 32.81 1.16 2.75
CA GLY A 225 32.83 -0.04 1.93
C GLY A 225 33.07 -1.28 2.78
N GLY A 226 32.31 -1.46 3.87
CA GLY A 226 32.49 -2.53 4.83
C GLY A 226 33.70 -2.34 5.75
N LEU A 227 33.90 -1.12 6.26
CA LEU A 227 35.02 -0.72 7.14
C LEU A 227 36.41 -0.85 6.48
N ASN A 228 36.48 -0.84 5.15
CA ASN A 228 37.74 -1.01 4.40
C ASN A 228 38.53 0.28 4.21
N ARG A 229 37.87 1.44 4.31
CA ARG A 229 38.47 2.75 4.12
C ARG A 229 37.79 3.80 5.01
N PRO A 230 38.41 4.97 5.21
CA PRO A 230 37.75 6.08 5.89
C PRO A 230 36.50 6.53 5.14
N GLY A 231 35.42 6.78 5.87
CA GLY A 231 34.15 7.19 5.29
C GLY A 231 33.03 7.28 6.32
N ASP A 232 31.85 7.66 5.85
CA ASP A 232 30.64 7.78 6.64
C ASP A 232 29.70 6.59 6.43
N ILE A 233 29.00 6.20 7.49
CA ILE A 233 27.90 5.24 7.45
C ILE A 233 26.66 5.95 7.96
N VAL A 234 25.58 5.92 7.18
CA VAL A 234 24.28 6.49 7.57
C VAL A 234 23.31 5.36 7.89
N LEU A 235 22.80 5.36 9.12
CA LEU A 235 21.92 4.33 9.66
C LEU A 235 20.55 4.93 10.03
N HIS A 236 19.47 4.27 9.65
CA HIS A 236 18.14 4.57 10.18
C HIS A 236 17.89 3.76 11.44
N LEU A 237 17.78 4.44 12.58
CA LEU A 237 17.57 3.81 13.87
C LEU A 237 16.09 3.44 14.06
N PRO A 238 15.80 2.25 14.62
CA PRO A 238 14.43 1.81 14.86
C PRO A 238 13.73 2.73 15.87
N GLY A 239 12.40 2.83 15.76
CA GLY A 239 11.59 3.67 16.66
C GLY A 239 11.65 3.27 18.12
N GLY A 240 11.96 2.00 18.41
CA GLY A 240 12.13 1.50 19.78
C GLY A 240 13.54 1.66 20.35
N HIS A 241 14.43 2.44 19.71
CA HIS A 241 15.79 2.62 20.21
C HIS A 241 15.80 3.34 21.57
N VAL A 242 16.34 2.68 22.59
CA VAL A 242 16.32 3.12 24.00
C VAL A 242 17.71 3.02 24.63
N LEU A 243 17.90 3.70 25.76
CA LEU A 243 19.12 3.56 26.56
C LEU A 243 19.21 2.14 27.15
N SER A 244 20.39 1.56 27.15
CA SER A 244 20.67 0.31 27.84
C SER A 244 22.10 0.24 28.38
N ARG A 245 22.40 -0.80 29.18
CA ARG A 245 23.71 -0.98 29.80
C ARG A 245 24.50 -2.08 29.11
N ASN A 246 25.64 -1.72 28.51
CA ASN A 246 26.64 -2.66 27.98
C ASN A 246 28.04 -2.21 28.40
N GLY A 247 28.92 -3.17 28.69
CA GLY A 247 30.31 -2.86 29.07
C GLY A 247 30.45 -1.92 30.28
N GLY A 248 29.47 -1.93 31.20
CA GLY A 248 29.44 -1.03 32.37
C GLY A 248 28.87 0.38 32.12
N HIS A 249 28.54 0.73 30.88
CA HIS A 249 28.10 2.08 30.49
C HIS A 249 26.63 2.10 30.06
N GLU A 250 25.93 3.17 30.40
CA GLU A 250 24.55 3.44 29.98
C GLU A 250 24.57 4.37 28.77
N ALA A 251 24.06 3.91 27.63
CA ALA A 251 24.13 4.62 26.36
C ALA A 251 23.03 4.14 25.40
N GLY A 252 22.79 4.89 24.32
CA GLY A 252 22.02 4.42 23.17
C GLY A 252 22.90 3.51 22.32
N TRP A 253 22.75 2.20 22.45
CA TRP A 253 23.70 1.26 21.87
C TRP A 253 23.34 0.85 20.44
N ILE A 254 24.35 0.95 19.58
CA ILE A 254 24.33 0.41 18.22
C ILE A 254 25.51 -0.55 18.09
N ARG A 255 25.37 -1.59 17.28
CA ARG A 255 26.45 -2.53 17.01
C ARG A 255 26.57 -2.86 15.54
N CYS A 256 27.81 -3.02 15.10
CA CYS A 256 28.17 -3.68 13.86
C CYS A 256 28.57 -5.12 14.21
N ARG A 257 27.87 -6.11 13.66
CA ARG A 257 28.09 -7.53 13.93
C ARG A 257 28.49 -8.27 12.66
N VAL A 258 29.51 -9.12 12.76
CA VAL A 258 29.92 -10.03 11.68
C VAL A 258 28.89 -11.13 11.50
N THR A 259 28.39 -11.33 10.28
CA THR A 259 27.43 -12.37 9.93
C THR A 259 28.11 -13.60 9.31
N GLU A 260 27.37 -14.70 9.21
CA GLU A 260 27.84 -15.84 8.43
C GLU A 260 27.87 -15.45 6.94
N PRO A 261 28.98 -15.69 6.23
CA PRO A 261 29.08 -15.34 4.81
C PRO A 261 28.15 -16.21 3.98
N LEU A 262 27.48 -15.60 3.00
CA LEU A 262 26.72 -16.30 1.99
C LEU A 262 27.65 -17.13 1.09
N SER A 263 27.10 -18.13 0.39
CA SER A 263 27.87 -18.96 -0.54
C SER A 263 28.54 -18.10 -1.62
N GLY A 264 29.89 -18.14 -1.68
CA GLY A 264 30.68 -17.35 -2.63
C GLY A 264 30.98 -15.91 -2.18
N GLN A 265 30.56 -15.50 -0.99
CA GLN A 265 30.87 -14.19 -0.41
C GLN A 265 32.28 -14.21 0.22
N PRO A 266 33.20 -13.31 -0.17
CA PRO A 266 34.50 -13.17 0.48
C PRO A 266 34.35 -12.77 1.97
N PHE A 267 35.19 -13.32 2.83
CA PHE A 267 35.14 -13.11 4.28
C PHE A 267 36.42 -12.42 4.80
N TYR A 268 36.31 -11.70 5.91
CA TYR A 268 37.44 -10.99 6.51
C TYR A 268 38.56 -11.97 6.89
N THR A 269 39.75 -11.75 6.32
CA THR A 269 40.99 -12.45 6.67
C THR A 269 41.74 -11.76 7.81
N THR A 270 41.52 -10.45 7.96
CA THR A 270 42.08 -9.61 9.02
C THR A 270 41.00 -8.62 9.46
N SER A 271 40.96 -8.33 10.76
CA SER A 271 40.00 -7.38 11.35
C SER A 271 40.25 -5.96 10.83
N PRO A 272 39.21 -5.21 10.43
CA PRO A 272 39.34 -3.77 10.25
C PRO A 272 39.65 -3.10 11.58
N SER A 273 40.42 -2.02 11.53
CA SER A 273 40.67 -1.13 12.67
C SER A 273 40.07 0.24 12.43
N ILE A 274 39.66 0.91 13.51
CA ILE A 274 39.28 2.31 13.51
C ILE A 274 40.24 3.11 14.37
N ARG A 275 40.62 4.29 13.87
CA ARG A 275 41.50 5.23 14.59
C ARG A 275 40.74 6.37 15.25
N SER A 276 39.62 6.76 14.66
CA SER A 276 38.66 7.71 15.21
C SER A 276 37.26 7.33 14.78
N ALA A 277 36.29 7.71 15.61
CA ALA A 277 34.88 7.59 15.29
C ALA A 277 34.17 8.87 15.78
N GLU A 278 33.22 9.34 14.99
CA GLU A 278 32.28 10.38 15.37
C GLU A 278 30.87 9.90 15.06
N ALA A 279 29.90 10.36 15.85
CA ALA A 279 28.51 9.98 15.69
C ALA A 279 27.64 11.21 15.93
N TYR A 280 26.65 11.45 15.07
CA TYR A 280 25.68 12.53 15.25
C TYR A 280 24.43 12.28 14.42
N THR A 281 23.29 12.80 14.87
CA THR A 281 22.04 12.72 14.11
C THR A 281 22.00 13.76 13.00
N ILE A 282 21.56 13.33 11.82
CA ILE A 282 21.45 14.16 10.61
C ILE A 282 20.04 14.21 10.05
N GLY A 283 19.07 13.59 10.73
CA GLY A 283 17.68 13.55 10.28
C GLY A 283 16.83 12.60 11.10
N GLY A 284 15.60 12.39 10.66
CA GLY A 284 14.70 11.41 11.25
C GLY A 284 13.61 10.99 10.29
N THR A 285 13.02 9.83 10.55
CA THR A 285 12.00 9.20 9.71
C THR A 285 10.69 9.06 10.47
N THR A 286 9.61 9.56 9.89
CA THR A 286 8.25 9.34 10.42
C THR A 286 7.29 8.95 9.31
N ARG A 287 6.16 8.37 9.69
CA ARG A 287 5.13 7.96 8.73
C ARG A 287 4.35 9.16 8.24
N ALA A 288 4.04 9.17 6.95
CA ALA A 288 3.17 10.13 6.31
C ALA A 288 2.06 9.43 5.53
N VAL A 289 0.91 10.09 5.43
CA VAL A 289 -0.32 9.58 4.81
C VAL A 289 -0.84 10.55 3.76
N HIS A 290 -1.28 10.03 2.61
CA HIS A 290 -1.99 10.80 1.58
C HIS A 290 -3.46 10.97 1.97
N ALA A 291 -3.71 11.81 2.96
CA ALA A 291 -5.05 12.18 3.40
C ALA A 291 -4.97 13.46 4.22
N GLU A 292 -6.08 14.20 4.23
CA GLU A 292 -6.26 15.33 5.13
C GLU A 292 -6.77 14.82 6.48
N THR A 293 -6.18 15.27 7.57
CA THR A 293 -6.65 14.95 8.92
C THR A 293 -7.48 16.11 9.44
N VAL A 294 -8.77 15.86 9.68
CA VAL A 294 -9.70 16.83 10.26
C VAL A 294 -9.71 16.62 11.76
N HIS A 295 -9.54 17.72 12.51
CA HIS A 295 -9.50 17.73 13.98
C HIS A 295 -10.64 18.56 14.55
N ASP A 296 -11.22 18.05 15.64
CA ASP A 296 -12.19 18.78 16.47
C ASP A 296 -13.36 19.43 15.70
N GLU A 297 -13.89 18.73 14.70
CA GLU A 297 -15.07 19.19 13.96
C GLU A 297 -16.31 19.16 14.85
N ALA A 298 -16.99 20.30 14.97
CA ALA A 298 -18.20 20.43 15.77
C ALA A 298 -19.42 19.90 15.01
N LEU A 299 -20.10 18.89 15.58
CA LEU A 299 -21.29 18.26 14.99
C LEU A 299 -22.61 18.73 15.63
N GLY A 300 -22.53 19.71 16.54
CA GLY A 300 -23.68 20.28 17.25
C GLY A 300 -23.94 19.58 18.60
N GLU A 301 -25.20 19.60 19.03
CA GLU A 301 -25.62 19.05 20.32
C GLU A 301 -26.42 17.74 20.15
N ALA A 302 -26.23 16.83 21.11
CA ALA A 302 -27.00 15.60 21.20
C ALA A 302 -28.45 15.90 21.59
N THR A 303 -29.38 15.28 20.87
CA THR A 303 -30.83 15.44 21.10
C THR A 303 -31.33 14.71 22.35
N GLY A 304 -30.55 13.74 22.84
CA GLY A 304 -30.98 12.81 23.90
C GLY A 304 -31.99 11.75 23.43
N LEU A 305 -32.17 11.58 22.12
CA LEU A 305 -33.09 10.61 21.54
C LEU A 305 -32.32 9.41 20.94
N PRO A 306 -32.84 8.18 21.06
CA PRO A 306 -32.28 7.01 20.37
C PRO A 306 -32.28 7.19 18.85
N GLY A 307 -31.28 6.62 18.18
CA GLY A 307 -31.21 6.62 16.72
C GLY A 307 -30.91 7.98 16.09
N GLN A 308 -30.38 8.94 16.87
CA GLN A 308 -29.92 10.23 16.33
C GLN A 308 -28.90 10.00 15.20
N ARG A 309 -28.98 10.82 14.15
CA ARG A 309 -28.02 10.84 13.06
C ARG A 309 -27.37 12.21 12.95
N LEU A 310 -26.08 12.21 12.67
CA LEU A 310 -25.25 13.39 12.43
C LEU A 310 -24.46 13.15 11.14
N ARG A 311 -23.93 14.23 10.54
CA ARG A 311 -23.16 14.12 9.31
C ARG A 311 -21.90 14.96 9.42
N LEU A 312 -20.78 14.36 9.03
CA LEU A 312 -19.50 15.05 8.89
C LEU A 312 -19.55 16.05 7.74
N GLU A 313 -18.83 17.16 7.86
CA GLU A 313 -18.67 18.17 6.83
C GLU A 313 -17.91 17.62 5.62
N HIS A 314 -16.87 16.81 5.87
CA HIS A 314 -16.04 16.21 4.84
C HIS A 314 -16.31 14.71 4.70
N ALA A 315 -16.60 14.29 3.47
CA ALA A 315 -16.76 12.90 3.07
C ALA A 315 -16.20 12.71 1.66
N PRO A 316 -15.69 11.51 1.31
CA PRO A 316 -15.66 10.29 2.12
C PRO A 316 -14.61 10.31 3.24
N VAL A 317 -14.82 9.46 4.26
CA VAL A 317 -13.89 9.18 5.35
C VAL A 317 -12.98 8.01 4.94
N VAL A 318 -11.69 8.15 5.19
CA VAL A 318 -10.68 7.11 4.92
C VAL A 318 -10.89 5.91 5.85
N ALA A 319 -10.74 4.71 5.30
CA ALA A 319 -10.88 3.42 5.98
C ALA A 319 -9.75 3.10 7.00
N ASP A 320 -9.52 3.98 7.98
CA ASP A 320 -8.57 3.75 9.07
C ASP A 320 -9.17 2.88 10.18
N ASP A 321 -8.32 2.43 11.13
CA ASP A 321 -8.73 1.65 12.30
C ASP A 321 -8.28 2.36 13.60
N PRO A 322 -9.19 3.02 14.35
CA PRO A 322 -10.59 3.29 14.01
C PRO A 322 -10.72 4.39 12.92
N PRO A 323 -11.80 4.41 12.14
CA PRO A 323 -11.98 5.37 11.03
C PRO A 323 -12.37 6.79 11.51
N LEU A 324 -12.92 6.88 12.72
CA LEU A 324 -13.40 8.12 13.33
C LEU A 324 -13.24 8.01 14.85
N LEU A 325 -12.69 9.05 15.47
CA LEU A 325 -12.74 9.27 16.92
C LEU A 325 -13.82 10.28 17.23
N LEU A 326 -14.97 9.80 17.71
CA LEU A 326 -16.12 10.64 18.08
C LEU A 326 -16.14 10.85 19.59
N GLN A 327 -16.41 12.09 20.01
CA GLN A 327 -16.52 12.44 21.42
C GLN A 327 -17.79 13.22 21.72
N THR A 328 -18.31 13.01 22.93
CA THR A 328 -19.37 13.84 23.51
C THR A 328 -18.91 14.46 24.82
N ALA A 329 -19.20 15.73 25.02
CA ALA A 329 -18.95 16.40 26.29
C ALA A 329 -20.06 16.04 27.30
N ASP A 330 -19.70 15.39 28.39
CA ASP A 330 -20.51 15.33 29.60
C ASP A 330 -19.96 16.31 30.65
N GLY A 331 -20.70 16.56 31.73
CA GLY A 331 -20.30 17.53 32.76
C GLY A 331 -18.93 17.27 33.41
N ASP A 332 -18.35 16.08 33.22
CA ASP A 332 -17.08 15.64 33.81
C ASP A 332 -15.94 15.54 32.78
N GLY A 333 -16.20 15.74 31.47
CA GLY A 333 -15.18 15.77 30.43
C GLY A 333 -15.66 15.26 29.06
N TRP A 334 -14.69 14.92 28.20
CA TRP A 334 -14.96 14.30 26.91
C TRP A 334 -15.03 12.78 27.06
N GLN A 335 -16.09 12.19 26.51
CA GLN A 335 -16.29 10.73 26.47
C GLN A 335 -16.13 10.22 25.04
N ASP A 336 -15.30 9.20 24.85
CA ASP A 336 -15.10 8.53 23.57
C ASP A 336 -16.25 7.58 23.23
N TRP A 337 -16.54 7.51 21.93
CA TRP A 337 -17.46 6.56 21.32
C TRP A 337 -16.73 5.65 20.34
N ASP A 338 -17.01 4.36 20.42
CA ASP A 338 -16.43 3.35 19.54
C ASP A 338 -17.26 3.18 18.26
N VAL A 339 -16.59 3.18 17.12
CA VAL A 339 -17.23 2.88 15.84
C VAL A 339 -17.38 1.36 15.70
N VAL A 340 -18.62 0.90 15.57
CA VAL A 340 -18.95 -0.51 15.35
C VAL A 340 -19.58 -0.70 13.97
N ALA A 341 -19.44 -1.88 13.40
CA ALA A 341 -20.08 -2.22 12.12
C ALA A 341 -21.61 -2.23 12.21
N HIS A 342 -22.15 -2.68 13.35
CA HIS A 342 -23.59 -2.72 13.61
C HIS A 342 -23.90 -2.79 15.11
N PHE A 343 -25.12 -2.44 15.50
CA PHE A 343 -25.52 -2.43 16.91
C PHE A 343 -25.95 -3.79 17.50
N ALA A 344 -25.96 -4.88 16.73
CA ALA A 344 -26.55 -6.16 17.17
C ALA A 344 -25.98 -6.71 18.50
N ALA A 345 -24.69 -6.49 18.76
CA ALA A 345 -24.01 -6.89 19.99
C ALA A 345 -23.96 -5.79 21.08
N SER A 346 -24.46 -4.59 20.78
CA SER A 346 -24.36 -3.42 21.65
C SER A 346 -25.41 -3.46 22.76
N ARG A 347 -24.97 -3.19 23.99
CA ARG A 347 -25.81 -3.06 25.19
C ARG A 347 -26.21 -1.60 25.39
N PRO A 348 -27.25 -1.31 26.20
CA PRO A 348 -27.73 0.07 26.42
C PRO A 348 -26.71 1.05 27.01
N GLY A 349 -25.62 0.58 27.60
CA GLY A 349 -24.55 1.41 28.15
C GLY A 349 -23.34 1.56 27.24
N ASP A 350 -23.28 0.82 26.14
CA ASP A 350 -22.10 0.79 25.27
C ASP A 350 -22.11 2.04 24.38
N ARG A 351 -21.07 2.88 24.45
CA ARG A 351 -20.94 4.10 23.64
C ARG A 351 -20.53 3.76 22.21
N HIS A 352 -21.43 3.10 21.51
CA HIS A 352 -21.21 2.67 20.14
C HIS A 352 -21.92 3.61 19.16
N VAL A 353 -21.26 3.86 18.03
CA VAL A 353 -21.83 4.51 16.85
C VAL A 353 -21.53 3.70 15.60
N THR A 354 -22.34 3.86 14.56
CA THR A 354 -22.02 3.35 13.22
C THR A 354 -21.65 4.52 12.31
N LEU A 355 -20.72 4.30 11.38
CA LEU A 355 -20.29 5.29 10.39
C LEU A 355 -20.51 4.73 8.98
N ASP A 356 -21.27 5.46 8.16
CA ASP A 356 -21.19 5.33 6.70
C ASP A 356 -20.06 6.24 6.21
N ALA A 357 -18.89 5.64 6.03
CA ALA A 357 -17.68 6.36 5.64
C ALA A 357 -17.78 6.97 4.23
N ALA A 358 -18.62 6.45 3.34
CA ALA A 358 -18.78 7.03 2.01
C ALA A 358 -19.58 8.35 2.05
N THR A 359 -20.59 8.43 2.91
CA THR A 359 -21.47 9.62 3.01
C THR A 359 -21.11 10.57 4.16
N GLY A 360 -20.33 10.08 5.13
CA GLY A 360 -20.01 10.77 6.39
C GLY A 360 -21.16 10.72 7.41
N GLU A 361 -22.16 9.86 7.23
CA GLU A 361 -23.28 9.74 8.17
C GLU A 361 -22.87 8.93 9.41
N ILE A 362 -23.05 9.53 10.58
CA ILE A 362 -22.88 8.90 11.89
C ILE A 362 -24.27 8.61 12.44
N ALA A 363 -24.51 7.38 12.88
CA ALA A 363 -25.75 7.02 13.57
C ALA A 363 -25.45 6.53 14.99
N PHE A 364 -26.29 6.97 15.94
CA PHE A 364 -26.33 6.49 17.31
C PHE A 364 -27.26 5.28 17.44
N GLY A 365 -27.06 4.54 18.53
CA GLY A 365 -27.83 3.36 18.88
C GLY A 365 -29.36 3.55 18.86
N PRO A 366 -30.12 2.74 18.10
CA PRO A 366 -31.58 2.84 18.05
C PRO A 366 -32.28 2.15 19.23
N ALA A 367 -33.52 2.56 19.51
CA ALA A 367 -34.46 1.82 20.34
C ALA A 367 -35.44 1.05 19.43
N LEU A 368 -35.47 -0.27 19.56
CA LEU A 368 -36.40 -1.12 18.80
C LEU A 368 -37.50 -1.66 19.71
N ARG A 369 -38.72 -1.71 19.19
CA ARG A 369 -39.85 -2.33 19.88
C ARG A 369 -39.84 -3.83 19.63
N GLU A 370 -39.82 -4.63 20.68
CA GLU A 370 -39.89 -6.08 20.60
C GLU A 370 -41.34 -6.58 20.44
N ALA A 371 -41.50 -7.87 20.12
CA ALA A 371 -42.81 -8.48 19.87
C ALA A 371 -43.75 -8.46 21.09
N ASP A 372 -43.18 -8.40 22.30
CA ASP A 372 -43.91 -8.26 23.56
C ASP A 372 -44.32 -6.81 23.88
N GLY A 373 -43.95 -5.86 23.02
CA GLY A 373 -44.22 -4.43 23.16
C GLY A 373 -43.19 -3.67 24.01
N SER A 374 -42.19 -4.35 24.58
CA SER A 374 -41.09 -3.72 25.29
C SER A 374 -40.17 -2.95 24.32
N LEU A 375 -39.44 -1.96 24.84
CA LEU A 375 -38.43 -1.23 24.08
C LEU A 375 -37.05 -1.72 24.50
N ARG A 376 -36.27 -2.19 23.52
CA ARG A 376 -34.86 -2.55 23.71
C ARG A 376 -33.96 -1.51 23.06
N GLN A 377 -33.05 -0.98 23.86
CA GLN A 377 -32.02 -0.05 23.42
C GLN A 377 -30.78 -0.81 22.97
N TYR A 378 -30.21 -0.44 21.83
CA TYR A 378 -28.97 -1.01 21.29
C TYR A 378 -27.90 0.08 21.21
N GLY A 379 -26.96 0.11 22.15
CA GLY A 379 -25.98 1.20 22.31
C GLY A 379 -26.51 2.35 23.18
N ALA A 380 -25.62 3.15 23.74
CA ALA A 380 -25.94 4.28 24.60
C ALA A 380 -26.57 5.43 23.80
N VAL A 381 -27.35 6.26 24.50
CA VAL A 381 -27.89 7.51 23.97
C VAL A 381 -27.06 8.65 24.53
N ALA A 382 -26.52 9.50 23.66
CA ALA A 382 -25.77 10.67 24.10
C ALA A 382 -26.66 11.60 24.95
N PRO A 383 -26.17 12.12 26.10
CA PRO A 383 -26.97 12.98 26.96
C PRO A 383 -27.52 14.20 26.21
N LYS A 384 -28.77 14.58 26.48
CA LYS A 384 -29.38 15.76 25.85
C LYS A 384 -28.55 17.02 26.14
N GLY A 385 -28.22 17.77 25.08
CA GLY A 385 -27.42 19.00 25.15
C GLY A 385 -25.90 18.74 25.26
N ALA A 386 -25.45 17.49 25.26
CA ALA A 386 -24.02 17.18 25.17
C ALA A 386 -23.47 17.66 23.82
N VAL A 387 -22.37 18.41 23.85
CA VAL A 387 -21.66 18.82 22.63
C VAL A 387 -21.04 17.59 21.98
N VAL A 388 -21.28 17.39 20.70
CA VAL A 388 -20.73 16.28 19.91
C VAL A 388 -19.63 16.82 18.99
N ARG A 389 -18.47 16.18 18.99
CA ARG A 389 -17.38 16.49 18.05
C ARG A 389 -16.80 15.23 17.42
N ALA A 390 -16.40 15.34 16.17
CA ALA A 390 -15.45 14.40 15.57
C ALA A 390 -14.05 14.88 15.95
N HIS A 391 -13.46 14.30 16.99
CA HIS A 391 -12.15 14.71 17.50
C HIS A 391 -11.05 14.50 16.45
N ARG A 392 -11.13 13.40 15.70
CA ARG A 392 -10.22 13.11 14.59
C ARG A 392 -10.86 12.16 13.58
N TYR A 393 -10.74 12.49 12.31
CA TYR A 393 -10.93 11.55 11.21
C TYR A 393 -10.09 11.99 10.00
N ARG A 394 -10.05 11.17 8.96
CA ARG A 394 -9.34 11.52 7.72
C ARG A 394 -10.26 11.51 6.53
N THR A 395 -10.05 12.44 5.63
CA THR A 395 -10.77 12.54 4.36
C THR A 395 -9.78 12.64 3.20
N GLY A 396 -10.27 12.36 1.99
CA GLY A 396 -9.43 12.14 0.81
C GLY A 396 -8.96 10.69 0.72
N GLY A 397 -7.66 10.47 0.58
CA GLY A 397 -7.13 9.17 0.20
C GLY A 397 -7.20 8.92 -1.30
N GLY A 398 -7.16 7.65 -1.69
CA GLY A 398 -7.24 7.26 -3.09
C GLY A 398 -5.91 6.80 -3.68
N ARG A 399 -6.02 6.29 -4.91
CA ARG A 399 -4.92 5.64 -5.63
C ARG A 399 -3.84 6.62 -6.08
N SER A 400 -4.16 7.90 -6.22
CA SER A 400 -3.21 8.99 -6.52
C SER A 400 -2.08 9.07 -5.49
N GLY A 401 -2.33 8.64 -4.26
CA GLY A 401 -1.31 8.56 -3.22
C GLY A 401 -0.27 7.46 -3.43
N ASN A 402 -0.47 6.52 -4.35
CA ASN A 402 0.48 5.44 -4.58
C ASN A 402 1.64 5.93 -5.46
N VAL A 403 2.65 6.53 -4.83
CA VAL A 403 3.80 7.14 -5.51
C VAL A 403 5.08 6.34 -5.30
N ALA A 404 5.99 6.40 -6.28
CA ALA A 404 7.24 5.65 -6.22
C ALA A 404 8.16 6.12 -5.09
N ARG A 405 9.17 5.30 -4.76
CA ARG A 405 10.30 5.70 -3.92
C ARG A 405 10.92 6.99 -4.45
N GLY A 406 11.26 7.92 -3.55
CA GLY A 406 11.88 9.20 -3.87
C GLY A 406 10.98 10.21 -4.59
N ALA A 407 9.69 9.90 -4.76
CA ALA A 407 8.75 10.81 -5.41
C ALA A 407 8.34 11.98 -4.51
N VAL A 408 8.16 11.73 -3.21
CA VAL A 408 7.83 12.73 -2.18
C VAL A 408 9.12 13.41 -1.78
N GLN A 409 9.33 14.64 -2.23
CA GLN A 409 10.59 15.37 -2.05
C GLN A 409 10.44 16.88 -1.80
N VAL A 410 9.19 17.36 -1.69
CA VAL A 410 8.89 18.78 -1.51
C VAL A 410 8.37 19.01 -0.09
N LEU A 411 9.02 19.90 0.67
CA LEU A 411 8.48 20.42 1.92
C LEU A 411 7.42 21.49 1.60
N ARG A 412 6.16 21.27 1.97
CA ARG A 412 5.12 22.31 1.87
C ARG A 412 5.00 23.10 3.16
N THR A 413 5.06 22.40 4.29
CA THR A 413 5.21 23.02 5.61
C THR A 413 6.71 23.19 5.90
N SER A 414 7.15 24.41 6.18
CA SER A 414 8.55 24.67 6.54
C SER A 414 8.82 24.22 7.96
N VAL A 415 9.88 23.43 8.13
CA VAL A 415 10.39 23.01 9.45
C VAL A 415 11.80 23.58 9.61
N PRO A 416 12.11 24.27 10.73
CA PRO A 416 13.45 24.81 10.97
C PRO A 416 14.55 23.77 10.81
N TYR A 417 15.68 24.18 10.22
CA TYR A 417 16.89 23.38 10.01
C TYR A 417 16.74 22.14 9.10
N VAL A 418 15.55 21.81 8.62
CA VAL A 418 15.35 20.73 7.64
C VAL A 418 15.67 21.25 6.23
N SER A 419 16.58 20.59 5.53
CA SER A 419 16.98 20.94 4.15
C SER A 419 16.26 20.11 3.09
N GLU A 420 15.94 18.86 3.39
CA GLU A 420 15.42 17.90 2.42
C GLU A 420 14.41 16.96 3.09
N VAL A 421 13.46 16.48 2.29
CA VAL A 421 12.59 15.36 2.66
C VAL A 421 12.60 14.35 1.54
N VAL A 422 12.56 13.05 1.87
CA VAL A 422 12.45 12.00 0.87
C VAL A 422 11.69 10.79 1.42
N ASN A 423 10.80 10.19 0.63
CA ASN A 423 10.27 8.86 0.96
C ASN A 423 11.25 7.77 0.48
N ARG A 424 11.78 6.98 1.42
CA ARG A 424 12.77 5.94 1.09
C ARG A 424 12.15 4.72 0.44
N GLU A 425 10.87 4.48 0.67
CA GLU A 425 10.08 3.44 0.02
C GLU A 425 8.82 4.01 -0.63
N ALA A 426 8.26 3.28 -1.59
CA ALA A 426 7.06 3.71 -2.29
C ALA A 426 5.88 3.89 -1.32
N ALA A 427 5.06 4.91 -1.55
CA ALA A 427 3.79 5.04 -0.86
C ALA A 427 2.78 4.05 -1.42
N ARG A 428 2.08 3.36 -0.52
CA ARG A 428 1.16 2.27 -0.86
C ARG A 428 -0.03 2.24 0.08
N GLY A 429 -1.08 1.55 -0.33
CA GLY A 429 -2.30 1.42 0.47
C GLY A 429 -3.45 2.29 -0.02
N GLY A 430 -3.21 3.19 -0.98
CA GLY A 430 -4.23 4.09 -1.52
C GLY A 430 -5.18 3.37 -2.48
N VAL A 431 -6.48 3.44 -2.21
CA VAL A 431 -7.54 2.91 -3.08
C VAL A 431 -8.67 3.91 -3.14
N ASP A 432 -9.19 4.13 -4.35
CA ASP A 432 -10.31 5.04 -4.56
C ASP A 432 -11.57 4.48 -3.90
N GLY A 433 -12.46 5.36 -3.45
CA GLY A 433 -13.76 4.94 -2.94
C GLY A 433 -14.55 4.23 -4.03
N GLU A 434 -15.29 3.19 -3.65
CA GLU A 434 -16.05 2.38 -4.60
C GLU A 434 -17.13 3.22 -5.30
N THR A 435 -17.18 3.10 -6.62
CA THR A 435 -18.22 3.72 -7.43
C THR A 435 -19.54 2.95 -7.35
N VAL A 436 -20.63 3.63 -7.68
CA VAL A 436 -21.96 3.00 -7.74
C VAL A 436 -22.01 1.83 -8.74
N GLU A 437 -21.29 1.91 -9.85
CA GLU A 437 -21.24 0.83 -10.86
C GLU A 437 -20.49 -0.40 -10.32
N GLU A 438 -19.37 -0.20 -9.61
CA GLU A 438 -18.65 -1.30 -8.94
C GLU A 438 -19.54 -1.95 -7.87
N ALA A 439 -20.24 -1.14 -7.08
CA ALA A 439 -21.17 -1.64 -6.07
C ALA A 439 -22.33 -2.46 -6.68
N LYS A 440 -22.87 -2.06 -7.84
CA LYS A 440 -23.88 -2.84 -8.58
C LYS A 440 -23.33 -4.22 -9.01
N LEU A 441 -22.06 -4.32 -9.37
CA LEU A 441 -21.40 -5.59 -9.72
C LEU A 441 -21.14 -6.47 -8.48
N ARG A 442 -20.75 -5.86 -7.36
CA ARG A 442 -20.46 -6.54 -6.09
C ARG A 442 -21.71 -7.01 -5.36
N ALA A 443 -22.82 -6.25 -5.44
CA ALA A 443 -24.02 -6.50 -4.66
C ALA A 443 -24.60 -7.93 -4.82
N PRO A 444 -24.79 -8.48 -6.03
CA PRO A 444 -25.31 -9.84 -6.19
C PRO A 444 -24.42 -10.90 -5.54
N VAL A 445 -23.10 -10.70 -5.52
CA VAL A 445 -22.16 -11.62 -4.88
C VAL A 445 -22.29 -11.54 -3.36
N THR A 446 -22.37 -10.31 -2.84
CA THR A 446 -22.57 -10.03 -1.41
C THR A 446 -23.84 -10.66 -0.87
N LEU A 447 -24.95 -10.51 -1.60
CA LEU A 447 -26.26 -11.05 -1.21
C LEU A 447 -26.30 -12.58 -1.24
N ARG A 448 -25.51 -13.23 -2.11
CA ARG A 448 -25.40 -14.70 -2.15
C ARG A 448 -24.56 -15.24 -0.99
N ALA A 449 -23.45 -14.58 -0.65
CA ALA A 449 -22.54 -15.04 0.40
C ALA A 449 -23.14 -14.90 1.81
N GLN A 450 -24.03 -13.93 2.04
CA GLN A 450 -24.65 -13.66 3.35
C GLN A 450 -23.62 -13.55 4.51
N ASP A 451 -22.49 -12.90 4.24
CA ASP A 451 -21.36 -12.72 5.16
C ASP A 451 -20.74 -14.02 5.72
N ARG A 452 -20.85 -15.13 4.99
CA ARG A 452 -20.27 -16.43 5.36
C ARG A 452 -19.31 -16.93 4.28
N ALA A 453 -18.15 -17.43 4.71
CA ALA A 453 -17.13 -17.97 3.81
C ALA A 453 -17.38 -19.47 3.58
N VAL A 454 -18.14 -19.81 2.53
CA VAL A 454 -18.52 -21.20 2.21
C VAL A 454 -17.77 -21.72 0.98
N THR A 455 -17.80 -20.97 -0.11
CA THR A 455 -17.10 -21.27 -1.37
C THR A 455 -15.79 -20.51 -1.46
N LEU A 456 -14.84 -20.96 -2.29
CA LEU A 456 -13.56 -20.24 -2.51
C LEU A 456 -13.78 -18.78 -2.92
N ARG A 457 -14.82 -18.52 -3.73
CA ARG A 457 -15.20 -17.16 -4.12
C ARG A 457 -15.66 -16.32 -2.92
N ASP A 458 -16.37 -16.90 -1.96
CA ASP A 458 -16.77 -16.17 -0.75
C ASP A 458 -15.55 -15.75 0.08
N TYR A 459 -14.53 -16.61 0.18
CA TYR A 459 -13.26 -16.27 0.83
C TYR A 459 -12.54 -15.13 0.10
N GLU A 460 -12.49 -15.14 -1.24
CA GLU A 460 -11.87 -14.05 -2.02
C GLU A 460 -12.56 -12.70 -1.77
N GLU A 461 -13.89 -12.69 -1.83
CA GLU A 461 -14.69 -11.48 -1.67
C GLU A 461 -14.57 -10.92 -0.26
N LEU A 462 -14.69 -11.77 0.77
CA LEU A 462 -14.54 -11.35 2.17
C LEU A 462 -13.12 -10.86 2.47
N ALA A 463 -12.10 -11.52 1.92
CA ALA A 463 -10.72 -11.07 2.07
C ALA A 463 -10.49 -9.71 1.38
N ARG A 464 -11.10 -9.45 0.22
CA ARG A 464 -11.04 -8.14 -0.45
C ARG A 464 -11.72 -7.04 0.38
N ARG A 465 -12.79 -7.36 1.11
CA ARG A 465 -13.39 -6.40 2.06
C ARG A 465 -12.48 -6.08 3.23
N ALA A 466 -11.80 -7.10 3.75
CA ALA A 466 -10.84 -6.94 4.85
C ALA A 466 -9.59 -6.17 4.45
N ALA A 467 -9.24 -6.17 3.16
CA ALA A 467 -8.08 -5.49 2.64
C ALA A 467 -8.29 -4.96 1.21
N PRO A 468 -9.04 -3.85 1.06
CA PRO A 468 -9.29 -3.22 -0.23
C PRO A 468 -7.99 -2.81 -0.94
N GLU A 469 -6.92 -2.53 -0.18
CA GLU A 469 -5.61 -2.12 -0.68
C GLU A 469 -4.76 -3.22 -1.29
N THR A 470 -5.26 -4.46 -1.34
CA THR A 470 -4.58 -5.56 -2.03
C THR A 470 -4.78 -5.45 -3.54
N ALA A 471 -3.75 -5.82 -4.31
CA ALA A 471 -3.88 -5.84 -5.77
C ALA A 471 -4.71 -7.03 -6.21
N ARG A 472 -4.37 -8.22 -5.70
CA ARG A 472 -5.02 -9.47 -6.10
C ARG A 472 -5.19 -10.37 -4.88
N ILE A 473 -6.37 -10.97 -4.80
CA ILE A 473 -6.66 -12.06 -3.87
C ILE A 473 -7.23 -13.21 -4.68
N THR A 474 -6.68 -14.40 -4.46
CA THR A 474 -7.16 -15.65 -5.06
C THR A 474 -7.19 -16.73 -4.00
N CYS A 475 -8.26 -17.52 -3.98
CA CYS A 475 -8.42 -18.62 -3.05
C CYS A 475 -8.37 -19.96 -3.78
N LEU A 476 -7.61 -20.89 -3.22
CA LEU A 476 -7.47 -22.25 -3.73
C LEU A 476 -7.81 -23.23 -2.60
N GLN A 477 -8.13 -24.46 -2.99
CA GLN A 477 -8.12 -25.56 -2.02
C GLN A 477 -6.68 -25.76 -1.54
N GLY A 478 -6.49 -25.78 -0.23
CA GLY A 478 -5.19 -26.06 0.38
C GLY A 478 -4.79 -27.50 0.16
N ASP A 479 -3.50 -27.73 -0.07
CA ASP A 479 -2.95 -29.08 -0.15
C ASP A 479 -3.08 -29.76 1.23
N GLU A 480 -3.66 -30.96 1.25
CA GLU A 480 -3.93 -31.68 2.50
C GLU A 480 -2.64 -32.06 3.24
N SER A 481 -1.55 -32.31 2.52
CA SER A 481 -0.25 -32.66 3.12
C SER A 481 0.45 -31.45 3.76
N GLU A 482 0.22 -30.25 3.23
CA GLU A 482 0.86 -29.02 3.71
C GLU A 482 0.01 -28.28 4.77
N HIS A 483 -1.31 -28.28 4.61
CA HIS A 483 -2.22 -27.45 5.40
C HIS A 483 -3.31 -28.24 6.13
N GLY A 484 -3.36 -29.56 5.93
CA GLY A 484 -4.34 -30.46 6.54
C GLY A 484 -5.67 -30.52 5.78
N ALA A 485 -6.51 -31.49 6.17
CA ALA A 485 -7.81 -31.69 5.55
C ALA A 485 -8.70 -30.44 5.65
N TYR A 486 -9.48 -30.20 4.58
CA TYR A 486 -10.40 -29.08 4.43
C TYR A 486 -9.73 -27.69 4.57
N ALA A 487 -8.46 -27.59 4.17
CA ALA A 487 -7.77 -26.31 4.14
C ALA A 487 -8.23 -25.44 2.97
N VAL A 488 -8.40 -24.14 3.22
CA VAL A 488 -8.55 -23.10 2.21
C VAL A 488 -7.29 -22.23 2.25
N ARG A 489 -6.63 -22.10 1.10
CA ARG A 489 -5.45 -21.27 0.95
C ARG A 489 -5.84 -19.95 0.28
N VAL A 490 -5.64 -18.85 1.00
CA VAL A 490 -5.89 -17.48 0.52
C VAL A 490 -4.54 -16.86 0.13
N LEU A 491 -4.37 -16.60 -1.16
CA LEU A 491 -3.18 -15.99 -1.73
C LEU A 491 -3.37 -14.48 -1.80
N VAL A 492 -2.50 -13.74 -1.13
CA VAL A 492 -2.56 -12.28 -1.05
C VAL A 492 -1.40 -11.68 -1.83
N VAL A 493 -1.72 -10.88 -2.84
CA VAL A 493 -0.76 -10.08 -3.60
C VAL A 493 -0.96 -8.61 -3.22
N PRO A 494 0.01 -7.97 -2.54
CA PRO A 494 -0.11 -6.58 -2.18
C PRO A 494 -0.06 -5.68 -3.43
N GLN A 495 -0.62 -4.47 -3.32
CA GLN A 495 -0.30 -3.41 -4.29
C GLN A 495 1.19 -3.09 -4.21
N ALA A 496 1.81 -2.89 -5.37
CA ALA A 496 3.19 -2.47 -5.48
C ALA A 496 3.33 -1.39 -6.55
N VAL A 497 4.08 -0.34 -6.21
CA VAL A 497 4.39 0.75 -7.13
C VAL A 497 5.79 0.50 -7.68
N PRO A 498 5.97 0.40 -9.01
CA PRO A 498 7.28 0.24 -9.60
C PRO A 498 8.24 1.38 -9.21
N ASP A 499 9.51 1.04 -9.00
CA ASP A 499 10.56 2.02 -8.75
C ASP A 499 10.78 2.91 -9.99
N PRO A 500 11.48 4.06 -9.85
CA PRO A 500 11.91 4.87 -10.98
C PRO A 500 12.63 4.01 -12.04
N GLY A 501 12.09 4.01 -13.27
CA GLY A 501 12.50 3.07 -14.33
C GLY A 501 11.50 1.94 -14.58
N GLY A 502 10.37 1.91 -13.87
CA GLY A 502 9.21 1.07 -14.17
C GLY A 502 9.38 -0.41 -13.78
N ARG A 503 10.23 -0.71 -12.79
CA ARG A 503 10.52 -2.09 -12.37
C ARG A 503 10.08 -2.33 -10.94
N LEU A 504 9.42 -3.46 -10.72
CA LEU A 504 9.10 -3.95 -9.39
C LEU A 504 10.31 -4.68 -8.78
N ARG A 505 10.56 -4.44 -7.50
CA ARG A 505 11.44 -5.30 -6.69
C ARG A 505 10.62 -6.42 -6.06
N PHE A 506 11.24 -7.57 -5.83
CA PHE A 506 10.54 -8.76 -5.34
C PHE A 506 9.94 -8.52 -3.94
N GLU A 507 10.66 -7.83 -3.08
CA GLU A 507 10.25 -7.50 -1.70
C GLU A 507 8.95 -6.68 -1.68
N GLN A 508 8.66 -5.95 -2.76
CA GLN A 508 7.43 -5.16 -2.88
C GLN A 508 6.18 -6.04 -3.04
N LEU A 509 6.35 -7.29 -3.48
CA LEU A 509 5.28 -8.26 -3.71
C LEU A 509 5.07 -9.19 -2.51
N VAL A 510 5.84 -9.03 -1.43
CA VAL A 510 5.67 -9.78 -0.20
C VAL A 510 4.69 -9.03 0.71
N PRO A 511 3.52 -9.61 1.05
CA PRO A 511 2.56 -8.98 1.96
C PRO A 511 3.12 -8.97 3.39
N GLY A 512 2.93 -7.87 4.11
CA GLY A 512 3.34 -7.75 5.51
C GLY A 512 2.42 -8.51 6.48
N ASP A 513 2.96 -8.85 7.65
CA ASP A 513 2.25 -9.67 8.66
C ASP A 513 0.97 -9.02 9.20
N ALA A 514 0.93 -7.70 9.32
CA ALA A 514 -0.26 -6.97 9.77
C ALA A 514 -1.43 -7.13 8.78
N LEU A 515 -1.14 -7.06 7.48
CA LEU A 515 -2.13 -7.26 6.42
C LEU A 515 -2.67 -8.70 6.44
N LEU A 516 -1.77 -9.69 6.50
CA LEU A 516 -2.15 -11.11 6.57
C LEU A 516 -2.97 -11.41 7.84
N SER A 517 -2.59 -10.83 8.98
CA SER A 517 -3.30 -10.98 10.25
C SER A 517 -4.69 -10.37 10.21
N ARG A 518 -4.85 -9.19 9.60
CA ARG A 518 -6.16 -8.53 9.45
C ARG A 518 -7.11 -9.36 8.59
N ILE A 519 -6.65 -9.87 7.45
CA ILE A 519 -7.43 -10.77 6.58
C ILE A 519 -7.78 -12.06 7.33
N THR A 520 -6.82 -12.66 8.02
CA THR A 520 -7.03 -13.89 8.78
C THR A 520 -8.11 -13.72 9.84
N ARG A 521 -8.02 -12.67 10.67
CA ARG A 521 -9.03 -12.36 11.70
C ARG A 521 -10.42 -12.17 11.08
N HIS A 522 -10.52 -11.41 10.00
CA HIS A 522 -11.81 -11.14 9.34
C HIS A 522 -12.47 -12.41 8.79
N LEU A 523 -11.67 -13.32 8.21
CA LEU A 523 -12.16 -14.59 7.68
C LEU A 523 -12.45 -15.62 8.78
N ASP A 524 -11.70 -15.62 9.88
CA ASP A 524 -11.87 -16.57 10.99
C ASP A 524 -13.25 -16.44 11.66
N GLU A 525 -13.77 -15.22 11.75
CA GLU A 525 -15.13 -14.93 12.24
C GLU A 525 -16.24 -15.46 11.33
N ARG A 526 -15.94 -15.76 10.05
CA ARG A 526 -16.92 -16.01 8.98
C ARG A 526 -16.80 -17.38 8.33
N ARG A 527 -15.74 -18.13 8.61
CA ARG A 527 -15.51 -19.47 8.06
C ARG A 527 -16.39 -20.53 8.73
N LEU A 528 -16.56 -21.66 8.05
CA LEU A 528 -17.18 -22.84 8.63
C LEU A 528 -16.29 -23.42 9.74
N ILE A 529 -16.92 -23.88 10.83
CA ILE A 529 -16.24 -24.61 11.88
C ILE A 529 -15.58 -25.86 11.27
N GLY A 530 -14.30 -26.07 11.58
CA GLY A 530 -13.50 -27.19 11.07
C GLY A 530 -12.72 -26.91 9.79
N THR A 531 -13.02 -25.83 9.05
CA THR A 531 -12.19 -25.40 7.91
C THR A 531 -10.88 -24.81 8.40
N ARG A 532 -9.74 -25.28 7.89
CA ARG A 532 -8.44 -24.69 8.18
C ARG A 532 -8.17 -23.54 7.22
N LEU A 533 -7.68 -22.42 7.72
CA LEU A 533 -7.37 -21.25 6.91
C LEU A 533 -5.86 -21.05 6.85
N ALA A 534 -5.33 -20.92 5.64
CA ALA A 534 -3.93 -20.57 5.40
C ALA A 534 -3.88 -19.29 4.54
N VAL A 535 -3.54 -18.16 5.14
CA VAL A 535 -3.43 -16.87 4.45
C VAL A 535 -1.94 -16.54 4.28
N GLY A 536 -1.52 -16.23 3.06
CA GLY A 536 -0.11 -15.91 2.79
C GLY A 536 0.16 -15.48 1.35
N PRO A 537 1.43 -15.22 0.99
CA PRO A 537 1.80 -14.90 -0.38
C PRO A 537 1.63 -16.10 -1.33
N PRO A 538 1.49 -15.83 -2.64
CA PRO A 538 1.71 -16.84 -3.65
C PRO A 538 3.19 -17.18 -3.81
N TYR A 539 3.47 -18.27 -4.52
CA TYR A 539 4.83 -18.58 -4.92
C TYR A 539 5.20 -17.78 -6.17
N TYR A 540 6.30 -17.04 -6.13
CA TYR A 540 6.78 -16.33 -7.30
C TYR A 540 7.87 -17.14 -8.00
N GLN A 541 7.64 -17.43 -9.27
CA GLN A 541 8.63 -17.99 -10.16
C GLN A 541 9.29 -16.84 -10.92
N GLY A 542 10.56 -16.58 -10.62
CA GLY A 542 11.38 -15.69 -11.41
C GLY A 542 11.50 -16.24 -12.84
N VAL A 543 11.42 -15.37 -13.83
CA VAL A 543 11.62 -15.71 -15.24
C VAL A 543 12.66 -14.78 -15.83
N THR A 544 13.79 -15.34 -16.22
CA THR A 544 14.77 -14.65 -17.06
C THR A 544 14.48 -14.99 -18.52
N VAL A 545 14.48 -13.97 -19.36
CA VAL A 545 14.33 -14.12 -20.82
C VAL A 545 15.69 -13.76 -21.40
N VAL A 546 16.29 -14.68 -22.15
CA VAL A 546 17.48 -14.44 -22.95
C VAL A 546 17.04 -14.39 -24.40
N ALA A 547 17.19 -13.24 -25.04
CA ALA A 547 16.71 -13.05 -26.42
C ALA A 547 17.73 -12.32 -27.29
N THR A 548 17.77 -12.73 -28.56
CA THR A 548 18.53 -12.05 -29.62
C THR A 548 17.55 -11.47 -30.63
N VAL A 549 17.64 -10.16 -30.85
CA VAL A 549 16.77 -9.43 -31.79
C VAL A 549 17.59 -8.62 -32.77
N HIS A 550 17.10 -8.51 -34.01
CA HIS A 550 17.66 -7.65 -35.05
C HIS A 550 16.88 -6.35 -35.11
N ALA A 551 17.58 -5.24 -35.10
CA ALA A 551 16.99 -3.92 -35.31
C ALA A 551 17.01 -3.55 -36.80
N PHE A 552 16.00 -2.81 -37.26
CA PHE A 552 16.01 -2.23 -38.60
C PHE A 552 17.25 -1.34 -38.80
N ARG A 553 17.73 -1.26 -40.04
CA ARG A 553 18.84 -0.37 -40.41
C ARG A 553 18.57 1.09 -40.03
N GLY A 554 19.58 1.75 -39.47
CA GLY A 554 19.50 3.15 -39.05
C GLY A 554 18.75 3.40 -37.73
N VAL A 555 18.31 2.35 -37.03
CA VAL A 555 17.69 2.46 -35.71
C VAL A 555 18.75 2.34 -34.61
N ASP A 556 18.64 3.19 -33.59
CA ASP A 556 19.45 3.09 -32.36
C ASP A 556 19.16 1.78 -31.61
N THR A 557 20.15 0.89 -31.58
CA THR A 557 20.09 -0.43 -30.95
C THR A 557 19.91 -0.34 -29.43
N ASP A 558 20.42 0.71 -28.78
CA ASP A 558 20.26 0.92 -27.33
C ASP A 558 18.84 1.31 -26.98
N ARG A 559 18.19 2.10 -27.84
CA ARG A 559 16.77 2.42 -27.70
C ARG A 559 15.89 1.18 -27.90
N VAL A 560 16.19 0.34 -28.90
CA VAL A 560 15.48 -0.92 -29.12
C VAL A 560 15.66 -1.85 -27.92
N ARG A 561 16.89 -1.98 -27.41
CA ARG A 561 17.19 -2.77 -26.22
C ARG A 561 16.37 -2.33 -25.03
N ARG A 562 16.35 -1.03 -24.71
CA ARG A 562 15.54 -0.48 -23.60
C ARG A 562 14.05 -0.80 -23.77
N ARG A 563 13.49 -0.54 -24.96
CA ARG A 563 12.07 -0.84 -25.24
C ARG A 563 11.74 -2.33 -25.15
N ALA A 564 12.66 -3.20 -25.57
CA ALA A 564 12.50 -4.64 -25.46
C ALA A 564 12.49 -5.07 -23.99
N HIS A 565 13.40 -4.54 -23.17
CA HIS A 565 13.37 -4.75 -21.72
C HIS A 565 12.03 -4.28 -21.12
N ASP A 566 11.60 -3.06 -21.41
CA ASP A 566 10.35 -2.50 -20.86
C ASP A 566 9.13 -3.34 -21.28
N ALA A 567 9.10 -3.86 -22.51
CA ALA A 567 8.03 -4.73 -22.98
C ALA A 567 7.99 -6.08 -22.24
N LEU A 568 9.16 -6.69 -21.99
CA LEU A 568 9.27 -7.94 -21.22
C LEU A 568 8.81 -7.74 -19.78
N TYR A 569 9.32 -6.71 -19.10
CA TYR A 569 8.94 -6.38 -17.73
C TYR A 569 7.44 -6.09 -17.62
N ARG A 570 6.87 -5.32 -18.55
CA ARG A 570 5.43 -5.03 -18.56
C ARG A 570 4.58 -6.27 -18.80
N HIS A 571 4.99 -7.16 -19.71
CA HIS A 571 4.19 -8.32 -20.07
C HIS A 571 4.21 -9.43 -19.01
N LEU A 572 5.37 -9.66 -18.37
CA LEU A 572 5.53 -10.66 -17.32
C LEU A 572 5.30 -10.07 -15.91
N ASP A 573 4.65 -8.91 -15.84
CA ASP A 573 4.28 -8.26 -14.58
C ASP A 573 3.12 -9.01 -13.89
N PRO A 574 3.26 -9.38 -12.60
CA PRO A 574 2.21 -10.08 -11.87
C PRO A 574 0.96 -9.24 -11.57
N LEU A 575 1.04 -7.91 -11.65
CA LEU A 575 -0.04 -6.98 -11.32
C LEU A 575 -0.74 -6.45 -12.58
N THR A 576 0.03 -6.03 -13.59
CA THR A 576 -0.51 -5.38 -14.81
C THR A 576 -0.14 -6.08 -16.11
N GLY A 577 0.55 -7.21 -16.03
CA GLY A 577 1.01 -7.97 -17.20
C GLY A 577 -0.06 -8.89 -17.78
N GLY A 578 0.39 -9.93 -18.47
CA GLY A 578 -0.45 -10.86 -19.21
C GLY A 578 -0.96 -10.31 -20.53
N ALA A 579 -1.84 -11.06 -21.18
CA ALA A 579 -2.43 -10.69 -22.46
C ALA A 579 -3.51 -9.60 -22.32
N ASP A 580 -4.25 -9.64 -21.20
CA ASP A 580 -5.40 -8.76 -20.94
C ASP A 580 -5.03 -7.50 -20.15
N GLY A 581 -3.80 -7.40 -19.64
CA GLY A 581 -3.33 -6.26 -18.83
C GLY A 581 -3.76 -6.28 -17.36
N GLU A 582 -4.39 -7.37 -16.92
CA GLU A 582 -4.91 -7.57 -15.55
C GLU A 582 -3.96 -8.37 -14.64
N GLY A 583 -2.69 -8.50 -15.05
CA GLY A 583 -1.68 -9.29 -14.35
C GLY A 583 -1.56 -10.72 -14.86
N TRP A 584 -0.38 -11.33 -14.72
CA TRP A 584 -0.17 -12.71 -15.14
C TRP A 584 -1.13 -13.69 -14.44
N PRO A 585 -1.83 -14.58 -15.15
CA PRO A 585 -2.78 -15.51 -14.52
C PRO A 585 -2.09 -16.56 -13.62
N PHE A 586 -2.69 -16.84 -12.46
CA PHE A 586 -2.19 -17.85 -11.52
C PHE A 586 -2.07 -19.23 -12.18
N GLY A 587 -0.92 -19.89 -12.00
CA GLY A 587 -0.63 -21.22 -12.53
C GLY A 587 -0.56 -21.33 -14.06
N ARG A 588 -0.72 -20.24 -14.82
CA ARG A 588 -0.63 -20.28 -16.29
C ARG A 588 0.83 -20.39 -16.72
N PRO A 589 1.24 -21.41 -17.49
CA PRO A 589 2.63 -21.59 -17.91
C PRO A 589 3.11 -20.45 -18.81
N VAL A 590 4.40 -20.11 -18.70
CA VAL A 590 5.07 -19.15 -19.61
C VAL A 590 5.65 -19.92 -20.79
N GLN A 591 5.40 -19.42 -22.00
CA GLN A 591 5.91 -20.03 -23.23
C GLN A 591 6.77 -19.05 -24.02
N ALA A 592 7.88 -19.53 -24.57
CA ALA A 592 8.79 -18.73 -25.38
C ALA A 592 8.09 -18.08 -26.59
N GLY A 593 7.10 -18.76 -27.19
CA GLY A 593 6.33 -18.21 -28.31
C GLY A 593 5.52 -16.95 -27.98
N GLU A 594 5.00 -16.82 -26.75
CA GLU A 594 4.30 -15.61 -26.31
C GLU A 594 5.29 -14.45 -26.13
N VAL A 595 6.45 -14.74 -25.55
CA VAL A 595 7.56 -13.79 -25.39
C VAL A 595 8.09 -13.33 -26.75
N PHE A 596 8.21 -14.24 -27.71
CA PHE A 596 8.57 -13.92 -29.09
C PHE A 596 7.59 -12.90 -29.70
N ALA A 597 6.28 -13.13 -29.56
CA ALA A 597 5.26 -12.21 -30.07
C ALA A 597 5.27 -10.84 -29.37
N VAL A 598 5.70 -10.77 -28.10
CA VAL A 598 5.89 -9.50 -27.38
C VAL A 598 7.09 -8.74 -27.97
N LEU A 599 8.23 -9.40 -28.13
CA LEU A 599 9.44 -8.79 -28.68
C LEU A 599 9.28 -8.35 -30.13
N GLN A 600 8.58 -9.14 -30.96
CA GLN A 600 8.32 -8.80 -32.37
C GLN A 600 7.46 -7.54 -32.52
N ARG A 601 6.65 -7.18 -31.51
CA ARG A 601 5.82 -5.95 -31.50
C ARG A 601 6.59 -4.71 -31.04
N VAL A 602 7.84 -4.84 -30.59
CA VAL A 602 8.64 -3.72 -30.11
C VAL A 602 9.03 -2.81 -31.28
N PRO A 603 8.71 -1.49 -31.23
CA PRO A 603 9.07 -0.59 -32.32
C PRO A 603 10.58 -0.49 -32.53
N GLY A 604 11.02 -0.90 -33.72
CA GLY A 604 12.42 -0.92 -34.14
C GLY A 604 13.01 -2.33 -34.28
N VAL A 605 12.32 -3.37 -33.81
CA VAL A 605 12.69 -4.78 -34.05
C VAL A 605 12.23 -5.20 -35.45
N GLU A 606 13.16 -5.70 -36.26
CA GLU A 606 12.93 -6.28 -37.58
C GLU A 606 12.60 -7.77 -37.45
N LEU A 607 13.44 -8.50 -36.70
CA LEU A 607 13.37 -9.94 -36.53
C LEU A 607 13.76 -10.32 -35.09
N VAL A 608 13.02 -11.25 -34.49
CA VAL A 608 13.45 -11.96 -33.29
C VAL A 608 14.11 -13.26 -33.73
N ASP A 609 15.41 -13.43 -33.42
CA ASP A 609 16.22 -14.58 -33.85
C ASP A 609 16.08 -15.75 -32.86
N GLU A 610 16.20 -15.44 -31.57
CA GLU A 610 16.19 -16.45 -30.51
C GLU A 610 15.49 -15.91 -29.26
N VAL A 611 14.70 -16.76 -28.60
CA VAL A 611 14.12 -16.51 -27.28
C VAL A 611 14.23 -17.80 -26.46
N VAL A 612 14.95 -17.73 -25.34
CA VAL A 612 15.10 -18.83 -24.38
C VAL A 612 14.67 -18.35 -23.01
N LEU A 613 13.91 -19.18 -22.29
CA LEU A 613 13.47 -18.90 -20.93
C LEU A 613 14.37 -19.63 -19.94
N HIS A 614 14.65 -18.98 -18.81
CA HIS A 614 15.27 -19.62 -17.65
C HIS A 614 14.38 -19.40 -16.42
N PRO A 615 13.96 -20.47 -15.73
CA PRO A 615 13.37 -20.31 -14.41
C PRO A 615 14.44 -19.74 -13.47
N ALA A 616 14.06 -18.77 -12.66
CA ALA A 616 14.93 -18.15 -11.67
C ALA A 616 14.26 -18.14 -10.30
N ASP A 617 15.07 -18.26 -9.26
CA ASP A 617 14.63 -18.02 -7.90
C ASP A 617 14.88 -16.53 -7.56
N PRO A 618 13.83 -15.72 -7.33
CA PRO A 618 13.98 -14.30 -7.07
C PRO A 618 14.68 -14.00 -5.72
N LEU A 619 14.70 -14.94 -4.78
CA LEU A 619 15.34 -14.78 -3.48
C LEU A 619 16.84 -15.07 -3.55
N THR A 620 17.22 -16.17 -4.20
CA THR A 620 18.62 -16.61 -4.26
C THR A 620 19.37 -16.13 -5.51
N GLY A 621 18.64 -15.61 -6.51
CA GLY A 621 19.17 -15.19 -7.80
C GLY A 621 19.66 -16.35 -8.69
N LYS A 622 19.47 -17.59 -8.26
CA LYS A 622 19.88 -18.77 -9.03
C LYS A 622 18.98 -18.95 -10.25
N ARG A 623 19.60 -19.18 -11.40
CA ARG A 623 18.93 -19.51 -12.66
C ARG A 623 19.02 -21.01 -12.90
N GLY A 624 17.91 -21.60 -13.33
CA GLY A 624 17.85 -22.97 -13.80
C GLY A 624 18.21 -23.10 -15.28
N ASP A 625 18.07 -24.33 -15.77
CA ASP A 625 18.41 -24.70 -17.13
C ASP A 625 17.52 -24.00 -18.18
N PRO A 626 18.05 -23.74 -19.39
CA PRO A 626 17.27 -23.17 -20.48
C PRO A 626 16.08 -24.06 -20.86
N THR A 627 14.92 -23.45 -21.12
CA THR A 627 13.69 -24.12 -21.52
C THR A 627 12.84 -23.23 -22.43
N ASP A 628 11.99 -23.84 -23.24
CA ASP A 628 10.99 -23.13 -24.06
C ASP A 628 9.67 -22.89 -23.31
N ARG A 629 9.49 -23.58 -22.17
CA ARG A 629 8.28 -23.52 -21.36
C ARG A 629 8.59 -23.66 -19.88
N ILE A 630 8.01 -22.77 -19.07
CA ILE A 630 8.06 -22.82 -17.62
C ILE A 630 6.65 -23.12 -17.10
N ASP A 631 6.46 -24.32 -16.55
CA ASP A 631 5.20 -24.72 -15.94
C ASP A 631 5.09 -24.17 -14.52
N LEU A 632 3.93 -23.60 -14.21
CA LEU A 632 3.62 -22.97 -12.94
C LEU A 632 2.59 -23.82 -12.18
N ARG A 633 2.79 -23.97 -10.87
CA ARG A 633 1.77 -24.61 -10.03
C ARG A 633 0.58 -23.64 -9.84
N PRO A 634 -0.63 -24.13 -9.51
CA PRO A 634 -1.79 -23.26 -9.30
C PRO A 634 -1.56 -22.06 -8.36
N PRO A 635 -0.86 -22.19 -7.21
CA PRO A 635 -0.59 -21.05 -6.33
C PRO A 635 0.59 -20.15 -6.77
N SER A 636 1.08 -20.31 -8.00
CA SER A 636 2.27 -19.60 -8.48
C SER A 636 1.95 -18.44 -9.41
N LEU A 637 2.74 -17.38 -9.30
CA LEU A 637 2.78 -16.23 -10.21
C LEU A 637 4.16 -16.08 -10.85
N VAL A 638 4.19 -15.42 -12.00
CA VAL A 638 5.43 -15.03 -12.67
C VAL A 638 5.98 -13.75 -12.05
N PHE A 639 7.31 -13.67 -11.99
CA PHE A 639 8.03 -12.44 -11.70
C PHE A 639 9.16 -12.24 -12.72
N SER A 640 9.20 -11.08 -13.37
CA SER A 640 10.31 -10.73 -14.26
C SER A 640 11.64 -10.63 -13.51
N PHE A 641 12.62 -11.44 -13.90
CA PHE A 641 13.92 -11.49 -13.23
C PHE A 641 15.08 -11.33 -14.23
N ASP A 642 15.74 -10.16 -14.20
CA ASP A 642 17.00 -9.84 -14.91
C ASP A 642 17.11 -10.38 -16.35
N HIS A 643 16.15 -9.99 -17.20
CA HIS A 643 16.14 -10.33 -18.63
C HIS A 643 17.43 -9.88 -19.33
N ARG A 644 17.82 -10.57 -20.40
CA ARG A 644 19.01 -10.26 -21.20
C ARG A 644 18.62 -10.19 -22.67
N VAL A 645 18.63 -8.99 -23.23
CA VAL A 645 18.32 -8.77 -24.66
C VAL A 645 19.56 -8.29 -25.39
N ARG A 646 20.03 -9.10 -26.35
CA ARG A 646 21.07 -8.72 -27.31
C ARG A 646 20.40 -8.15 -28.55
N VAL A 647 20.77 -6.93 -28.93
CA VAL A 647 20.29 -6.29 -30.16
C VAL A 647 21.42 -6.28 -31.18
N ILE A 648 21.17 -6.86 -32.35
CA ILE A 648 22.07 -6.85 -33.50
C ILE A 648 21.58 -5.79 -34.48
N GLY A 649 22.46 -4.89 -34.91
CA GLY A 649 22.17 -3.92 -35.96
C GLY A 649 23.42 -3.72 -36.82
N ASP A 650 23.21 -3.48 -38.12
CA ASP A 650 24.28 -3.03 -39.00
C ASP A 650 24.66 -1.59 -38.58
N GLY A 651 25.79 -1.45 -37.89
CA GLY A 651 26.37 -0.13 -37.60
C GLY A 651 26.72 0.57 -38.91
N GLY A 652 26.22 1.80 -39.07
CA GLY A 652 26.71 2.73 -40.10
C GLY A 652 28.11 3.22 -39.78
#